data_AF-A0A9P4GG47-F1
#
_entry.id   AF-A0A9P4GG47-F1
#
_cell.length_a   1.000
_cell.length_b   1.000
_cell.length_c   1.000
_cell.angle_alpha   90.00
_cell.angle_beta   90.00
_cell.angle_gamma   90.00
#
_symmetry.space_group_name_H-M   'P 1'
#
loop_
_entity.id
_entity.type
_entity.pdbx_description
1 polymer ?
#
loop_
_entity_poly.entity_id
_entity_poly.type
_entity_poly.pdbx_seq_one_letter_code
_entity_poly.pdbx_strand_id
1 'polypeptide(L)'
;MSSSSPLTSAQTHALFDILIHHQIYAEIEAFKYPSTIDKYGYPFRKADDIQSTSPLLQTILNKFALCNPAIRNFSEEFWQDKVRTLVAKLAEAELSESYDKGAIGSRKALATAASSIAEYIARGMLGGYPVQKGKDAKETYDTSKPEDVVQGFDDLMHGLIYGDLLDDMFEQVKATGKLEDHAGVVQAAHEYILLNVASFLHHVFVMSPDGQYLVRLLENAHRLIPYMVIKQTLRVGNAATMINGMVRLILAKLSVTAMTNWIGLTNNSNDGMNLLQQIISTVLAWDTSEFQKRATKLESSRDAPDKKVFKAIKPFVYASRDKHEATRSQSISESKSIVAVILETADTPIDTDSLTEHQHNVAMEYYSTYLSIRDREELTKVFCKLQPDVLTSAVREAVSAMDPVIRAIHNAVDLSGTVTDAESFLTDLIKVSKPKKKTGNKSRETSQSRSSTPAPASVEDNEASDVPTVEDYVNLLRKHAPSMHKFLHQVTKNAPDLADDYLAYAKRIFSEFKVDDNAKAAEERGEGGAGNMTAPLHSLFESLGKEKQDELKKLLDEHDNHLRTLKDTSQSRLKSIMSTTSTSTPKPSDKGTTHGPGMYLSRWNSLIDSTLISPATIRGPVRKGWEVKSELDGKGLKTSSSLLNSAKSRDSSKNRHQNTMMMANGTGDAIERRERKRDGQEGDGMVAVWDGMRDGWVGVCRGLEIMGPD
;
A
#
# COMPACT_ATOMS: atom_id res chain seq x y z
N MET A 1 41.25 -14.04 25.99
CA MET A 1 40.03 -14.83 26.25
C MET A 1 39.05 -14.45 25.16
N SER A 2 38.73 -15.38 24.25
CA SER A 2 37.73 -15.14 23.19
C SER A 2 36.35 -15.11 23.87
N SER A 3 35.75 -13.93 23.97
CA SER A 3 34.34 -13.81 24.38
C SER A 3 33.50 -14.40 23.26
N SER A 4 32.80 -15.50 23.54
CA SER A 4 31.82 -16.05 22.60
C SER A 4 30.72 -15.01 22.37
N SER A 5 30.45 -14.66 21.12
CA SER A 5 29.34 -13.77 20.72
C SER A 5 28.02 -14.20 21.39
N PRO A 6 27.20 -13.27 21.92
CA PRO A 6 25.97 -13.61 22.62
C PRO A 6 24.92 -14.26 21.72
N LEU A 7 24.93 -13.91 20.42
CA LEU A 7 24.08 -14.46 19.37
C LEU A 7 24.92 -14.95 18.19
N THR A 8 24.43 -15.96 17.48
CA THR A 8 24.99 -16.33 16.17
C THR A 8 24.62 -15.28 15.12
N SER A 9 25.30 -15.29 13.96
CA SER A 9 24.96 -14.38 12.86
C SER A 9 23.51 -14.56 12.38
N ALA A 10 23.03 -15.81 12.30
CA ALA A 10 21.66 -16.13 11.95
C ALA A 10 20.65 -15.59 12.98
N GLN A 11 20.92 -15.79 14.28
CA GLN A 11 20.07 -15.26 15.35
C GLN A 11 20.06 -13.73 15.38
N THR A 12 21.20 -13.10 15.09
CA THR A 12 21.32 -11.64 15.02
C THR A 12 20.50 -11.07 13.87
N HIS A 13 20.57 -11.71 12.70
CA HIS A 13 19.74 -11.36 11.54
C HIS A 13 18.25 -11.54 11.83
N ALA A 14 17.87 -12.67 12.42
CA ALA A 14 16.49 -12.96 12.82
C ALA A 14 15.95 -11.90 13.81
N LEU A 15 16.74 -11.55 14.82
CA LEU A 15 16.38 -10.53 15.80
C LEU A 15 16.16 -9.17 15.15
N PHE A 16 17.12 -8.74 14.33
CA PHE A 16 17.03 -7.47 13.61
C PHE A 16 15.79 -7.41 12.71
N ASP A 17 15.50 -8.51 12.01
CA ASP A 17 14.34 -8.64 11.14
C ASP A 17 13.01 -8.48 11.89
N ILE A 18 12.85 -9.14 13.07
CA ILE A 18 11.67 -9.04 13.93
C ILE A 18 11.48 -7.61 14.45
N LEU A 19 12.55 -7.00 14.95
CA LEU A 19 12.51 -5.69 15.58
C LEU A 19 12.12 -4.59 14.58
N ILE A 20 12.67 -4.64 13.36
CA ILE A 20 12.31 -3.69 12.31
C ILE A 20 10.87 -3.88 11.86
N HIS A 21 10.42 -5.13 11.70
CA HIS A 21 9.05 -5.45 11.30
C HIS A 21 8.02 -4.84 12.26
N HIS A 22 8.20 -5.07 13.56
CA HIS A 22 7.29 -4.55 14.57
C HIS A 22 7.38 -3.04 14.75
N GLN A 23 8.60 -2.49 14.76
CA GLN A 23 8.80 -1.04 14.94
C GLN A 23 8.19 -0.24 13.79
N ILE A 24 8.48 -0.59 12.54
CA ILE A 24 7.93 0.13 11.37
C ILE A 24 6.40 0.05 11.34
N TYR A 25 5.85 -1.15 11.59
CA TYR A 25 4.40 -1.30 11.60
C TYR A 25 3.73 -0.50 12.72
N ALA A 26 4.31 -0.51 13.93
CA ALA A 26 3.81 0.26 15.07
C ALA A 26 3.85 1.78 14.81
N GLU A 27 4.93 2.29 14.20
CA GLU A 27 5.02 3.70 13.83
C GLU A 27 3.98 4.11 12.78
N ILE A 28 3.74 3.26 11.77
CA ILE A 28 2.69 3.50 10.76
C ILE A 28 1.30 3.45 11.40
N GLU A 29 1.04 2.49 12.28
CA GLU A 29 -0.25 2.36 12.96
C GLU A 29 -0.55 3.56 13.86
N ALA A 30 0.47 4.15 14.49
CA ALA A 30 0.33 5.31 15.37
C ALA A 30 -0.34 6.51 14.67
N PHE A 31 -0.25 6.64 13.34
CA PHE A 31 -0.94 7.68 12.57
C PHE A 31 -2.46 7.59 12.60
N LYS A 32 -3.05 6.57 13.24
CA LYS A 32 -4.47 6.58 13.62
C LYS A 32 -4.80 7.65 14.66
N TYR A 33 -3.80 8.15 15.39
CA TYR A 33 -3.97 9.15 16.45
C TYR A 33 -3.50 10.54 16.02
N PRO A 34 -4.30 11.60 16.27
CA PRO A 34 -3.94 12.98 15.90
C PRO A 34 -2.62 13.46 16.52
N SER A 35 -2.31 13.04 17.75
CA SER A 35 -1.11 13.45 18.45
C SER A 35 0.20 12.95 17.83
N THR A 36 0.14 11.97 16.94
CA THR A 36 1.35 11.32 16.41
C THR A 36 2.16 12.27 15.54
N ILE A 37 1.51 13.10 14.71
CA ILE A 37 2.22 14.06 13.86
C ILE A 37 2.93 15.14 14.69
N ASP A 38 2.35 15.52 15.83
CA ASP A 38 2.94 16.50 16.78
C ASP A 38 4.13 15.92 17.56
N LYS A 39 4.31 14.60 17.50
CA LYS A 39 5.40 13.86 18.13
C LYS A 39 6.33 13.20 17.11
N TYR A 40 6.20 13.52 15.83
CA TYR A 40 6.99 12.89 14.76
C TYR A 40 8.43 13.44 14.71
N GLY A 41 8.61 14.74 14.97
CA GLY A 41 9.89 15.44 14.82
C GLY A 41 10.09 16.04 13.42
N TYR A 42 11.29 16.57 13.15
CA TYR A 42 11.62 17.25 11.89
C TYR A 42 11.27 16.40 10.65
N PRO A 43 10.61 16.97 9.62
CA PRO A 43 10.41 18.40 9.32
C PRO A 43 9.17 19.01 10.01
N PHE A 44 8.45 18.22 10.79
CA PHE A 44 7.32 18.71 11.59
C PHE A 44 7.81 19.28 12.91
N ARG A 45 7.06 20.24 13.44
CA ARG A 45 7.35 20.79 14.75
C ARG A 45 6.95 19.79 15.84
N LYS A 46 7.85 19.61 16.80
CA LYS A 46 7.68 18.83 18.02
C LYS A 46 8.16 19.70 19.20
N ALA A 47 7.63 19.50 20.40
CA ALA A 47 8.13 20.19 21.59
C ALA A 47 9.55 19.68 21.96
N ASP A 48 10.40 20.58 22.44
CA ASP A 48 11.84 20.34 22.65
C ASP A 48 12.12 19.15 23.59
N ASP A 49 11.31 18.98 24.64
CA ASP A 49 11.52 17.95 25.67
C ASP A 49 10.89 16.58 25.32
N ILE A 50 10.23 16.45 24.17
CA ILE A 50 9.53 15.21 23.77
C ILE A 50 10.41 14.49 22.76
N GLN A 51 10.68 13.19 22.90
CA GLN A 51 11.36 12.40 21.85
C GLN A 51 10.40 12.00 20.73
N SER A 52 10.92 11.78 19.52
CA SER A 52 10.10 11.27 18.41
C SER A 52 9.43 9.95 18.77
N THR A 53 8.14 9.82 18.46
CA THR A 53 7.41 8.56 18.52
C THR A 53 7.50 7.75 17.23
N SER A 54 8.12 8.31 16.19
CA SER A 54 8.28 7.66 14.89
C SER A 54 9.70 7.83 14.32
N PRO A 55 10.74 7.49 15.10
CA PRO A 55 12.12 7.78 14.72
C PRO A 55 12.57 7.06 13.44
N LEU A 56 12.10 5.84 13.16
CA LEU A 56 12.51 5.13 11.94
C LEU A 56 11.87 5.75 10.70
N LEU A 57 10.56 6.03 10.74
CA LEU A 57 9.88 6.73 9.67
C LEU A 57 10.45 8.14 9.47
N GLN A 58 10.77 8.84 10.56
CA GLN A 58 11.42 10.16 10.53
C GLN A 58 12.77 10.08 9.83
N THR A 59 13.59 9.09 10.18
CA THR A 59 14.90 8.87 9.57
C THR A 59 14.76 8.57 8.08
N ILE A 60 13.80 7.72 7.68
CA ILE A 60 13.50 7.43 6.28
C ILE A 60 13.08 8.70 5.52
N LEU A 61 12.17 9.49 6.08
CA LEU A 61 11.70 10.73 5.46
C LEU A 61 12.87 11.70 5.24
N ASN A 62 13.75 11.86 6.23
CA ASN A 62 14.86 12.79 6.18
C ASN A 62 15.97 12.37 5.23
N LYS A 63 16.44 11.12 5.33
CA LYS A 63 17.56 10.63 4.52
C LYS A 63 17.18 10.45 3.04
N PHE A 64 15.93 10.05 2.78
CA PHE A 64 15.49 9.73 1.42
C PHE A 64 14.57 10.81 0.84
N ALA A 65 13.43 11.13 1.47
CA ALA A 65 12.44 12.00 0.82
C ALA A 65 12.83 13.49 0.80
N LEU A 66 13.28 14.06 1.93
CA LEU A 66 13.57 15.49 2.04
C LEU A 66 14.81 15.92 1.24
N CYS A 67 15.70 14.98 0.93
CA CYS A 67 16.90 15.26 0.14
C CYS A 67 16.63 15.25 -1.37
N ASN A 68 15.43 14.85 -1.80
CA ASN A 68 15.06 14.78 -3.21
C ASN A 68 15.12 16.19 -3.85
N PRO A 69 15.74 16.37 -5.04
CA PRO A 69 15.81 17.67 -5.72
C PRO A 69 14.47 18.38 -5.89
N ALA A 70 13.37 17.63 -6.03
CA ALA A 70 12.02 18.16 -6.13
C ALA A 70 11.41 18.58 -4.78
N ILE A 71 11.94 18.13 -3.65
CA ILE A 71 11.33 18.31 -2.31
C ILE A 71 12.23 19.16 -1.40
N ARG A 72 13.55 19.14 -1.58
CA ARG A 72 14.55 19.79 -0.71
C ARG A 72 14.35 21.30 -0.49
N ASN A 73 13.62 21.96 -1.39
CA ASN A 73 13.34 23.39 -1.34
C ASN A 73 11.97 23.74 -0.72
N PHE A 74 11.26 22.75 -0.20
CA PHE A 74 9.97 22.97 0.46
C PHE A 74 10.21 23.70 1.79
N SER A 75 9.40 24.73 2.06
CA SER A 75 9.50 25.54 3.26
C SER A 75 9.16 24.73 4.52
N GLU A 76 9.63 25.16 5.67
CA GLU A 76 9.16 24.60 6.95
C GLU A 76 7.67 24.84 7.14
N GLU A 77 7.15 26.00 6.74
CA GLU A 77 5.72 26.33 6.77
C GLU A 77 4.89 25.31 5.97
N PHE A 78 5.37 24.83 4.83
CA PHE A 78 4.70 23.78 4.08
C PHE A 78 4.48 22.52 4.93
N TRP A 79 5.54 22.05 5.60
CA TRP A 79 5.48 20.85 6.43
C TRP A 79 4.69 21.07 7.71
N GLN A 80 5.02 22.14 8.45
CA GLN A 80 4.50 22.43 9.79
C GLN A 80 3.07 22.98 9.77
N ASP A 81 2.65 23.69 8.72
CA ASP A 81 1.31 24.27 8.65
C ASP A 81 0.40 23.51 7.69
N LYS A 82 0.88 23.09 6.52
CA LYS A 82 0.02 22.45 5.51
C LYS A 82 -0.07 20.95 5.72
N VAL A 83 1.05 20.24 5.60
CA VAL A 83 1.07 18.78 5.68
C VAL A 83 0.66 18.32 7.07
N ARG A 84 1.21 18.93 8.13
CA ARG A 84 0.81 18.65 9.52
C ARG A 84 -0.71 18.77 9.71
N THR A 85 -1.31 19.88 9.27
CA THR A 85 -2.76 20.10 9.43
C THR A 85 -3.57 19.05 8.69
N LEU A 86 -3.20 18.70 7.46
CA LEU A 86 -3.90 17.66 6.69
C LEU A 86 -3.79 16.30 7.38
N VAL A 87 -2.60 15.90 7.84
CA VAL A 87 -2.38 14.64 8.56
C VAL A 87 -3.15 14.61 9.88
N ALA A 88 -3.09 15.69 10.67
CA ALA A 88 -3.84 15.81 11.91
C ALA A 88 -5.35 15.69 11.68
N LYS A 89 -5.90 16.39 10.68
CA LYS A 89 -7.33 16.33 10.35
C LYS A 89 -7.77 14.96 9.84
N LEU A 90 -6.93 14.26 9.07
CA LEU A 90 -7.20 12.88 8.66
C LEU A 90 -7.19 11.91 9.85
N ALA A 91 -6.31 12.11 10.83
CA ALA A 91 -6.31 11.33 12.04
C ALA A 91 -7.52 11.67 12.93
N GLU A 92 -7.89 12.94 13.07
CA GLU A 92 -9.08 13.40 13.81
C GLU A 92 -10.39 12.85 13.23
N ALA A 93 -10.46 12.71 11.89
CA ALA A 93 -11.60 12.11 11.20
C ALA A 93 -11.90 10.66 11.66
N GLU A 94 -10.89 9.97 12.19
CA GLU A 94 -11.02 8.64 12.81
C GLU A 94 -11.74 7.66 11.88
N LEU A 95 -11.16 7.47 10.68
CA LEU A 95 -11.69 6.54 9.70
C LEU A 95 -11.75 5.13 10.29
N SER A 96 -12.84 4.43 10.01
CA SER A 96 -13.16 3.14 10.63
C SER A 96 -12.05 2.08 10.50
N GLU A 97 -12.00 1.16 11.47
CA GLU A 97 -11.02 0.09 11.53
C GLU A 97 -11.55 -1.23 10.93
N SER A 98 -10.63 -2.12 10.54
CA SER A 98 -11.00 -3.45 10.03
C SER A 98 -11.74 -4.29 11.08
N TYR A 99 -11.44 -4.08 12.37
CA TYR A 99 -12.16 -4.70 13.47
C TYR A 99 -13.66 -4.38 13.42
N ASP A 100 -13.99 -3.08 13.31
CA ASP A 100 -15.36 -2.57 13.37
C ASP A 100 -16.17 -2.92 12.12
N LYS A 101 -15.52 -2.87 10.95
CA LYS A 101 -16.11 -3.32 9.67
C LYS A 101 -16.29 -4.84 9.61
N GLY A 102 -15.58 -5.58 10.46
CA GLY A 102 -15.60 -7.03 10.45
C GLY A 102 -14.96 -7.64 9.19
N ALA A 103 -14.09 -6.89 8.48
CA ALA A 103 -13.40 -7.29 7.25
C ALA A 103 -12.14 -6.43 7.05
N ILE A 104 -11.17 -6.93 6.28
CA ILE A 104 -9.94 -6.19 5.95
C ILE A 104 -10.27 -5.08 4.94
N GLY A 105 -10.15 -3.82 5.38
CA GLY A 105 -10.41 -2.66 4.54
C GLY A 105 -9.17 -2.13 3.81
N SER A 106 -9.41 -1.30 2.80
CA SER A 106 -8.39 -0.77 1.88
C SER A 106 -7.29 -0.02 2.61
N ARG A 107 -7.64 0.75 3.66
CA ARG A 107 -6.67 1.47 4.50
C ARG A 107 -5.70 0.51 5.19
N LYS A 108 -6.20 -0.60 5.75
CA LYS A 108 -5.35 -1.62 6.40
C LYS A 108 -4.49 -2.35 5.37
N ALA A 109 -5.07 -2.73 4.23
CA ALA A 109 -4.33 -3.38 3.15
C ALA A 109 -3.18 -2.50 2.62
N LEU A 110 -3.44 -1.22 2.34
CA LEU A 110 -2.42 -0.30 1.85
C LEU A 110 -1.38 0.08 2.91
N ALA A 111 -1.79 0.29 4.17
CA ALA A 111 -0.85 0.61 5.26
C ALA A 111 0.12 -0.54 5.55
N THR A 112 -0.37 -1.78 5.52
CA THR A 112 0.48 -2.97 5.69
C THR A 112 1.38 -3.22 4.48
N ALA A 113 0.91 -2.90 3.27
CA ALA A 113 1.76 -2.91 2.07
C ALA A 113 2.93 -1.91 2.23
N ALA A 114 2.62 -0.68 2.63
CA ALA A 114 3.61 0.36 2.88
C ALA A 114 4.61 -0.06 3.96
N SER A 115 4.13 -0.66 5.06
CA SER A 115 4.99 -1.24 6.10
C SER A 115 5.96 -2.27 5.53
N SER A 116 5.45 -3.25 4.78
CA SER A 116 6.26 -4.34 4.23
C SER A 116 7.38 -3.85 3.30
N ILE A 117 7.21 -2.70 2.63
CA ILE A 117 8.23 -2.07 1.78
C ILE A 117 9.18 -1.23 2.63
N ALA A 118 8.65 -0.40 3.54
CA ALA A 118 9.44 0.47 4.40
C ALA A 118 10.42 -0.31 5.29
N GLU A 119 10.07 -1.53 5.69
CA GLU A 119 10.97 -2.44 6.42
C GLU A 119 12.27 -2.73 5.66
N TYR A 120 12.26 -2.88 4.33
CA TYR A 120 13.49 -3.12 3.56
C TYR A 120 14.39 -1.88 3.54
N ILE A 121 13.79 -0.69 3.42
CA ILE A 121 14.52 0.57 3.49
C ILE A 121 15.14 0.71 4.87
N ALA A 122 14.37 0.44 5.94
CA ALA A 122 14.86 0.51 7.32
C ALA A 122 15.99 -0.50 7.59
N ARG A 123 15.83 -1.76 7.17
CA ARG A 123 16.87 -2.80 7.30
C ARG A 123 18.16 -2.41 6.57
N GLY A 124 18.04 -1.91 5.34
CA GLY A 124 19.19 -1.49 4.55
C GLY A 124 19.87 -0.23 5.09
N MET A 125 19.09 0.74 5.56
CA MET A 125 19.61 1.99 6.14
C MET A 125 20.33 1.77 7.48
N LEU A 126 19.82 0.88 8.32
CA LEU A 126 20.40 0.62 9.64
C LEU A 126 21.45 -0.49 9.61
N GLY A 127 21.19 -1.57 8.87
CA GLY A 127 22.10 -2.70 8.78
C GLY A 127 23.18 -2.52 7.71
N GLY A 128 22.90 -1.78 6.64
CA GLY A 128 23.75 -1.74 5.45
C GLY A 128 23.57 -2.95 4.54
N TYR A 129 24.18 -2.90 3.36
CA TYR A 129 24.23 -3.97 2.37
C TYR A 129 25.55 -4.75 2.48
N PRO A 130 25.56 -6.09 2.38
CA PRO A 130 26.79 -6.88 2.55
C PRO A 130 27.95 -6.41 1.66
N VAL A 131 29.15 -6.30 2.23
CA VAL A 131 30.35 -5.80 1.53
C VAL A 131 30.96 -6.87 0.62
N GLN A 132 30.97 -8.11 1.07
CA GLN A 132 31.45 -9.24 0.28
C GLN A 132 30.46 -9.49 -0.86
N LYS A 133 30.96 -9.46 -2.10
CA LYS A 133 30.20 -9.99 -3.23
C LYS A 133 29.91 -11.47 -2.98
N GLY A 134 28.78 -11.95 -3.50
CA GLY A 134 28.54 -13.38 -3.64
C GLY A 134 29.55 -14.03 -4.60
N LYS A 135 29.10 -14.97 -5.44
CA LYS A 135 29.96 -15.51 -6.51
C LYS A 135 30.55 -14.36 -7.35
N ASP A 136 31.75 -14.55 -7.91
CA ASP A 136 32.41 -13.53 -8.74
C ASP A 136 31.46 -12.95 -9.80
N ALA A 137 31.52 -11.62 -9.98
CA ALA A 137 30.65 -10.89 -10.91
C ALA A 137 30.70 -11.55 -12.30
N LYS A 138 29.53 -11.92 -12.80
CA LYS A 138 29.43 -12.67 -14.06
C LYS A 138 29.66 -11.73 -15.24
N GLU A 139 30.48 -12.12 -16.20
CA GLU A 139 30.74 -11.32 -17.41
C GLU A 139 29.49 -11.17 -18.30
N THR A 140 28.57 -12.13 -18.25
CA THR A 140 27.36 -12.15 -19.08
C THR A 140 26.14 -12.63 -18.29
N TYR A 141 25.02 -11.91 -18.44
CA TYR A 141 23.74 -12.22 -17.80
C TYR A 141 22.71 -12.62 -18.86
N ASP A 142 22.00 -13.72 -18.62
CA ASP A 142 20.91 -14.19 -19.44
C ASP A 142 19.57 -13.90 -18.74
N THR A 143 18.82 -12.91 -19.23
CA THR A 143 17.55 -12.48 -18.62
C THR A 143 16.43 -13.53 -18.69
N SER A 144 16.64 -14.63 -19.41
CA SER A 144 15.74 -15.80 -19.40
C SER A 144 16.00 -16.76 -18.24
N LYS A 145 17.15 -16.63 -17.55
CA LYS A 145 17.55 -17.50 -16.44
C LYS A 145 17.27 -16.83 -15.08
N PRO A 146 16.43 -17.44 -14.23
CA PRO A 146 16.13 -16.89 -12.90
C PRO A 146 17.37 -16.66 -12.03
N GLU A 147 18.36 -17.54 -12.12
CA GLU A 147 19.58 -17.44 -11.34
C GLU A 147 20.41 -16.21 -11.74
N ASP A 148 20.47 -15.89 -13.04
CA ASP A 148 21.16 -14.71 -13.57
C ASP A 148 20.41 -13.42 -13.24
N VAL A 149 19.07 -13.44 -13.24
CA VAL A 149 18.24 -12.28 -12.88
C VAL A 149 18.39 -11.93 -11.39
N VAL A 150 18.41 -12.93 -10.50
CA VAL A 150 18.65 -12.72 -9.06
C VAL A 150 20.07 -12.21 -8.82
N GLN A 151 21.07 -12.85 -9.43
CA GLN A 151 22.47 -12.44 -9.29
C GLN A 151 22.69 -11.02 -9.86
N GLY A 152 22.09 -10.69 -11.00
CA GLY A 152 22.21 -9.38 -11.63
C GLY A 152 21.64 -8.26 -10.76
N PHE A 153 20.56 -8.50 -10.01
CA PHE A 153 20.06 -7.53 -9.03
C PHE A 153 21.03 -7.33 -7.85
N ASP A 154 21.62 -8.42 -7.32
CA ASP A 154 22.61 -8.35 -6.24
C ASP A 154 23.87 -7.59 -6.68
N ASP A 155 24.41 -7.91 -7.85
CA ASP A 155 25.58 -7.25 -8.44
C ASP A 155 25.29 -5.78 -8.80
N LEU A 156 24.07 -5.46 -9.26
CA LEU A 156 23.63 -4.08 -9.45
C LEU A 156 23.69 -3.32 -8.11
N MET A 157 23.02 -3.84 -7.07
CA MET A 157 22.98 -3.18 -5.76
C MET A 157 24.37 -2.98 -5.18
N HIS A 158 25.25 -4.00 -5.28
CA HIS A 158 26.65 -3.88 -4.87
C HIS A 158 27.38 -2.79 -5.66
N GLY A 159 27.23 -2.77 -6.98
CA GLY A 159 27.84 -1.76 -7.85
C GLY A 159 27.34 -0.33 -7.59
N LEU A 160 26.07 -0.16 -7.21
CA LEU A 160 25.48 1.14 -6.87
C LEU A 160 25.94 1.65 -5.49
N ILE A 161 26.19 0.75 -4.54
CA ILE A 161 26.56 1.10 -3.16
C ILE A 161 28.08 1.23 -3.02
N TYR A 162 28.85 0.27 -3.54
CA TYR A 162 30.29 0.14 -3.29
C TYR A 162 31.16 0.42 -4.52
N GLY A 163 30.58 0.55 -5.72
CA GLY A 163 31.31 0.79 -6.96
C GLY A 163 30.89 2.06 -7.70
N ASP A 164 31.28 2.13 -8.98
CA ASP A 164 31.04 3.28 -9.86
C ASP A 164 29.88 3.04 -10.85
N LEU A 165 29.11 1.97 -10.67
CA LEU A 165 28.08 1.54 -11.63
C LEU A 165 26.98 2.60 -11.82
N LEU A 166 26.72 3.41 -10.79
CA LEU A 166 25.74 4.50 -10.89
C LEU A 166 26.18 5.57 -11.89
N ASP A 167 27.46 5.92 -11.92
CA ASP A 167 28.03 6.87 -12.88
C ASP A 167 28.01 6.30 -14.30
N ASP A 168 28.39 5.03 -14.46
CA ASP A 168 28.33 4.34 -15.74
C ASP A 168 26.89 4.26 -16.28
N MET A 169 25.93 3.95 -15.40
CA MET A 169 24.51 3.93 -15.74
C MET A 169 24.01 5.31 -16.16
N PHE A 170 24.42 6.37 -15.45
CA PHE A 170 24.03 7.74 -15.76
C PHE A 170 24.50 8.17 -17.16
N GLU A 171 25.77 7.92 -17.50
CA GLU A 171 26.30 8.19 -18.83
C GLU A 171 25.60 7.35 -19.91
N GLN A 172 25.27 6.09 -19.61
CA GLN A 172 24.56 5.25 -20.57
C GLN A 172 23.11 5.71 -20.80
N VAL A 173 22.37 6.11 -19.75
CA VAL A 173 21.02 6.69 -19.89
C VAL A 173 21.08 7.98 -20.72
N LYS A 174 22.13 8.78 -20.57
CA LYS A 174 22.35 9.98 -21.39
C LYS A 174 22.60 9.64 -22.86
N ALA A 175 23.29 8.53 -23.14
CA ALA A 175 23.61 8.09 -24.49
C ALA A 175 22.40 7.47 -25.23
N THR A 176 21.58 6.66 -24.54
CA THR A 176 20.47 5.91 -25.13
C THR A 176 19.25 5.84 -24.22
N GLY A 177 18.06 5.75 -24.84
CA GLY A 177 16.79 5.51 -24.15
C GLY A 177 16.26 4.10 -24.30
N LYS A 178 17.14 3.16 -24.66
CA LYS A 178 16.81 1.74 -24.91
C LYS A 178 17.50 0.88 -23.87
N LEU A 179 16.73 0.04 -23.18
CA LEU A 179 17.26 -0.85 -22.13
C LEU A 179 18.28 -1.85 -22.70
N GLU A 180 18.09 -2.30 -23.93
CA GLU A 180 18.92 -3.31 -24.59
C GLU A 180 20.36 -2.85 -24.83
N ASP A 181 20.58 -1.53 -24.83
CA ASP A 181 21.90 -0.93 -25.00
C ASP A 181 22.65 -0.79 -23.65
N HIS A 182 22.00 -1.04 -22.51
CA HIS A 182 22.67 -0.98 -21.19
C HIS A 182 23.50 -2.23 -20.90
N ALA A 183 24.39 -2.15 -19.90
CA ALA A 183 25.16 -3.30 -19.43
C ALA A 183 24.25 -4.47 -19.01
N GLY A 184 24.71 -5.71 -19.23
CA GLY A 184 23.91 -6.91 -18.95
C GLY A 184 23.41 -7.00 -17.50
N VAL A 185 24.20 -6.52 -16.53
CA VAL A 185 23.80 -6.44 -15.11
C VAL A 185 22.57 -5.55 -14.91
N VAL A 186 22.47 -4.43 -15.64
CA VAL A 186 21.33 -3.49 -15.59
C VAL A 186 20.10 -4.13 -16.22
N GLN A 187 20.25 -4.85 -17.34
CA GLN A 187 19.15 -5.55 -17.98
C GLN A 187 18.57 -6.66 -17.08
N ALA A 188 19.44 -7.47 -16.46
CA ALA A 188 19.04 -8.52 -15.51
C ALA A 188 18.35 -7.95 -14.27
N ALA A 189 18.91 -6.90 -13.68
CA ALA A 189 18.30 -6.25 -12.52
C ALA A 189 16.96 -5.57 -12.86
N HIS A 190 16.85 -4.97 -14.05
CA HIS A 190 15.57 -4.42 -14.53
C HIS A 190 14.51 -5.51 -14.64
N GLU A 191 14.84 -6.70 -15.15
CA GLU A 191 13.91 -7.84 -15.21
C GLU A 191 13.49 -8.28 -13.79
N TYR A 192 14.42 -8.33 -12.83
CA TYR A 192 14.11 -8.63 -11.43
C TYR A 192 13.12 -7.62 -10.83
N ILE A 193 13.38 -6.32 -11.02
CA ILE A 193 12.51 -5.23 -10.54
C ILE A 193 11.13 -5.32 -11.19
N LEU A 194 11.08 -5.55 -12.51
CA LEU A 194 9.83 -5.67 -13.26
C LEU A 194 8.96 -6.82 -12.75
N LEU A 195 9.54 -8.00 -12.50
CA LEU A 195 8.81 -9.18 -11.99
C LEU A 195 8.24 -8.93 -10.58
N ASN A 196 8.99 -8.24 -9.71
CA ASN A 196 8.52 -7.88 -8.37
C ASN A 196 7.44 -6.77 -8.42
N VAL A 197 7.59 -5.75 -9.26
CA VAL A 197 6.56 -4.70 -9.43
C VAL A 197 5.28 -5.28 -10.02
N ALA A 198 5.36 -6.16 -11.01
CA ALA A 198 4.20 -6.84 -11.58
C ALA A 198 3.45 -7.64 -10.52
N SER A 199 4.20 -8.39 -9.71
CA SER A 199 3.68 -9.17 -8.59
C SER A 199 3.02 -8.30 -7.52
N PHE A 200 3.62 -7.16 -7.19
CA PHE A 200 3.05 -6.20 -6.26
C PHE A 200 1.73 -5.61 -6.78
N LEU A 201 1.69 -5.15 -8.04
CA LEU A 201 0.48 -4.60 -8.66
C LEU A 201 -0.63 -5.65 -8.75
N HIS A 202 -0.30 -6.87 -9.17
CA HIS A 202 -1.23 -8.00 -9.15
C HIS A 202 -1.80 -8.24 -7.75
N HIS A 203 -0.93 -8.24 -6.73
CA HIS A 203 -1.38 -8.43 -5.36
C HIS A 203 -2.31 -7.30 -4.89
N VAL A 204 -1.97 -6.04 -5.16
CA VAL A 204 -2.79 -4.86 -4.80
C VAL A 204 -4.17 -4.92 -5.45
N PHE A 205 -4.24 -5.12 -6.78
CA PHE A 205 -5.50 -4.95 -7.53
C PHE A 205 -6.32 -6.24 -7.69
N VAL A 206 -5.72 -7.41 -7.49
CA VAL A 206 -6.38 -8.71 -7.71
C VAL A 206 -6.47 -9.53 -6.44
N MET A 207 -5.37 -9.73 -5.71
CA MET A 207 -5.31 -10.67 -4.58
C MET A 207 -5.68 -10.04 -3.23
N SER A 208 -5.59 -8.71 -3.11
CA SER A 208 -6.00 -8.00 -1.91
C SER A 208 -7.52 -8.05 -1.76
N PRO A 209 -8.06 -8.09 -0.53
CA PRO A 209 -9.51 -8.19 -0.29
C PRO A 209 -10.33 -7.09 -0.99
N ASP A 210 -9.75 -5.90 -1.16
CA ASP A 210 -10.40 -4.72 -1.76
C ASP A 210 -9.88 -4.39 -3.17
N GLY A 211 -9.11 -5.27 -3.80
CA GLY A 211 -8.42 -4.97 -5.06
C GLY A 211 -9.36 -4.47 -6.16
N GLN A 212 -10.50 -5.14 -6.35
CA GLN A 212 -11.50 -4.74 -7.36
C GLN A 212 -12.22 -3.43 -7.01
N TYR A 213 -12.40 -3.14 -5.72
CA TYR A 213 -12.90 -1.84 -5.28
C TYR A 213 -11.89 -0.72 -5.61
N LEU A 214 -10.59 -0.96 -5.39
CA LEU A 214 -9.52 -0.03 -5.77
C LEU A 214 -9.47 0.20 -7.29
N VAL A 215 -9.64 -0.85 -8.10
CA VAL A 215 -9.73 -0.73 -9.57
C VAL A 215 -10.90 0.16 -9.97
N ARG A 216 -12.06 -0.01 -9.33
CA ARG A 216 -13.25 0.81 -9.59
C ARG A 216 -13.04 2.27 -9.20
N LEU A 217 -12.43 2.54 -8.05
CA LEU A 217 -12.06 3.90 -7.63
C LEU A 217 -11.11 4.55 -8.63
N LEU A 218 -10.06 3.82 -9.04
CA LEU A 218 -9.09 4.26 -10.03
C LEU A 218 -9.77 4.57 -11.38
N GLU A 219 -10.67 3.70 -11.85
CA GLU A 219 -11.42 3.93 -13.08
C GLU A 219 -12.33 5.16 -13.00
N ASN A 220 -13.06 5.33 -11.89
CA ASN A 220 -13.93 6.48 -11.70
C ASN A 220 -13.14 7.79 -11.70
N ALA A 221 -12.00 7.83 -11.01
CA ALA A 221 -11.11 8.99 -11.02
C ALA A 221 -10.51 9.25 -12.42
N HIS A 222 -9.97 8.20 -13.06
CA HIS A 222 -9.37 8.27 -14.40
C HIS A 222 -10.33 8.83 -15.44
N ARG A 223 -11.62 8.46 -15.39
CA ARG A 223 -12.65 8.94 -16.31
C ARG A 223 -13.01 10.43 -16.14
N LEU A 224 -12.71 11.01 -14.98
CA LEU A 224 -13.00 12.42 -14.69
C LEU A 224 -11.82 13.35 -15.02
N ILE A 225 -10.63 12.80 -15.31
CA ILE A 225 -9.44 13.61 -15.65
C ILE A 225 -9.58 14.17 -17.07
N PRO A 226 -9.48 15.50 -17.28
CA PRO A 226 -9.60 16.11 -18.59
C PRO A 226 -8.28 16.09 -19.37
N TYR A 227 -7.83 14.90 -19.75
CA TYR A 227 -6.55 14.68 -20.43
C TYR A 227 -6.34 15.58 -21.65
N MET A 228 -7.38 15.83 -22.45
CA MET A 228 -7.28 16.69 -23.63
C MET A 228 -6.87 18.12 -23.26
N VAL A 229 -7.50 18.72 -22.24
CA VAL A 229 -7.21 20.11 -21.84
C VAL A 229 -5.86 20.18 -21.15
N ILE A 230 -5.53 19.21 -20.29
CA ILE A 230 -4.20 19.08 -19.67
C ILE A 230 -3.11 19.04 -20.75
N LYS A 231 -3.26 18.16 -21.74
CA LYS A 231 -2.30 18.03 -22.85
C LYS A 231 -2.17 19.30 -23.67
N GLN A 232 -3.26 20.05 -23.87
CA GLN A 232 -3.21 21.34 -24.57
C GLN A 232 -2.46 22.39 -23.76
N THR A 233 -2.70 22.49 -22.46
CA THR A 233 -2.00 23.43 -21.58
C THR A 233 -0.51 23.10 -21.49
N LEU A 234 -0.14 21.81 -21.45
CA LEU A 234 1.27 21.37 -21.42
C LEU A 234 2.04 21.64 -22.72
N ARG A 235 1.36 21.93 -23.84
CA ARG A 235 2.01 22.31 -25.11
C ARG A 235 2.40 23.79 -25.17
N VAL A 236 2.06 24.57 -24.15
CA VAL A 236 2.42 26.00 -24.08
C VAL A 236 3.92 26.13 -23.89
N GLY A 237 4.64 26.63 -24.91
CA GLY A 237 6.11 26.66 -24.90
C GLY A 237 6.77 27.53 -23.82
N ASN A 238 6.06 28.50 -23.22
CA ASN A 238 6.59 29.24 -22.07
C ASN A 238 6.22 28.53 -20.76
N ALA A 239 7.22 28.07 -20.01
CA ALA A 239 7.02 27.31 -18.77
C ALA A 239 6.21 28.07 -17.70
N ALA A 240 6.41 29.38 -17.53
CA ALA A 240 5.67 30.15 -16.53
C ALA A 240 4.17 30.25 -16.91
N THR A 241 3.88 30.49 -18.19
CA THR A 241 2.49 30.48 -18.70
C THR A 241 1.87 29.09 -18.60
N MET A 242 2.63 28.04 -18.90
CA MET A 242 2.19 26.64 -18.78
C MET A 242 1.83 26.30 -17.33
N ILE A 243 2.73 26.58 -16.38
CA ILE A 243 2.53 26.31 -14.94
C ILE A 243 1.32 27.08 -14.42
N ASN A 244 1.22 28.37 -14.72
CA ASN A 244 0.05 29.19 -14.34
C ASN A 244 -1.25 28.66 -14.96
N GLY A 245 -1.20 28.21 -16.21
CA GLY A 245 -2.33 27.56 -16.89
C GLY A 245 -2.74 26.27 -16.19
N MET A 246 -1.80 25.41 -15.83
CA MET A 246 -2.04 24.14 -15.13
C MET A 246 -2.58 24.36 -13.71
N VAL A 247 -1.96 25.27 -12.95
CA VAL A 247 -2.43 25.65 -11.61
C VAL A 247 -3.84 26.21 -11.68
N ARG A 248 -4.16 27.06 -12.68
CA ARG A 248 -5.51 27.58 -12.87
C ARG A 248 -6.49 26.48 -13.27
N LEU A 249 -6.09 25.56 -14.15
CA LEU A 249 -6.94 24.44 -14.57
C LEU A 249 -7.32 23.54 -13.39
N ILE A 250 -6.37 23.23 -12.51
CA ILE A 250 -6.57 22.29 -11.40
C ILE A 250 -7.19 22.98 -10.18
N LEU A 251 -6.72 24.19 -9.82
CA LEU A 251 -6.99 24.84 -8.54
C LEU A 251 -7.93 26.05 -8.63
N ALA A 252 -8.31 26.53 -9.82
CA ALA A 252 -9.32 27.58 -9.89
C ALA A 252 -10.68 27.04 -9.46
N LYS A 253 -11.36 27.80 -8.62
CA LYS A 253 -12.72 27.49 -8.19
C LYS A 253 -13.65 27.59 -9.40
N LEU A 254 -14.39 26.52 -9.66
CA LEU A 254 -15.33 26.47 -10.76
C LEU A 254 -16.65 27.10 -10.32
N SER A 255 -17.28 27.88 -11.21
CA SER A 255 -18.65 28.36 -10.98
C SER A 255 -19.65 27.23 -11.23
N VAL A 256 -20.82 27.32 -10.59
CA VAL A 256 -21.94 26.36 -10.78
C VAL A 256 -22.33 26.19 -12.26
N THR A 257 -22.21 27.25 -13.07
CA THR A 257 -22.50 27.22 -14.51
C THR A 257 -21.42 26.51 -15.34
N ALA A 258 -20.14 26.67 -14.97
CA ALA A 258 -19.05 25.90 -15.59
C ALA A 258 -19.14 24.41 -15.21
N MET A 259 -19.56 24.14 -13.98
CA MET A 259 -19.72 22.81 -13.40
C MET A 259 -20.83 21.97 -14.08
N THR A 260 -21.97 22.60 -14.36
CA THR A 260 -23.12 21.94 -15.01
C THR A 260 -22.84 21.57 -16.46
N ASN A 261 -22.09 22.40 -17.19
CA ASN A 261 -21.67 22.10 -18.57
C ASN A 261 -20.51 21.09 -18.67
N TRP A 262 -19.66 20.99 -17.64
CA TRP A 262 -18.48 20.13 -17.65
C TRP A 262 -18.78 18.66 -17.27
N ILE A 263 -19.74 18.42 -16.38
CA ILE A 263 -20.01 17.05 -15.83
C ILE A 263 -21.49 16.65 -15.97
N GLY A 264 -22.41 17.55 -16.32
CA GLY A 264 -23.84 17.22 -16.43
C GLY A 264 -24.48 16.75 -15.11
N LEU A 265 -23.83 16.95 -13.96
CA LEU A 265 -24.35 16.65 -12.63
C LEU A 265 -25.05 17.90 -12.07
N THR A 266 -26.38 17.86 -11.98
CA THR A 266 -27.21 19.03 -11.62
C THR A 266 -27.61 19.12 -10.14
N ASN A 267 -27.15 18.21 -9.27
CA ASN A 267 -27.56 18.22 -7.87
C ASN A 267 -26.41 17.87 -6.93
N ASN A 268 -25.69 18.89 -6.47
CA ASN A 268 -25.14 19.01 -5.11
C ASN A 268 -24.55 20.42 -4.96
N SER A 269 -24.80 21.07 -3.82
CA SER A 269 -24.33 22.42 -3.48
C SER A 269 -22.82 22.48 -3.20
N ASN A 270 -22.00 22.13 -4.20
CA ASN A 270 -20.54 22.18 -4.17
C ASN A 270 -20.01 23.53 -4.67
N ASP A 271 -20.58 24.63 -4.18
CA ASP A 271 -20.14 25.97 -4.59
C ASP A 271 -18.69 26.22 -4.14
N GLY A 272 -17.83 26.64 -5.07
CA GLY A 272 -16.45 27.03 -4.76
C GLY A 272 -15.38 25.92 -4.66
N MET A 273 -15.63 24.70 -5.13
CA MET A 273 -14.58 23.66 -5.26
C MET A 273 -13.72 23.85 -6.52
N ASN A 274 -12.44 23.46 -6.45
CA ASN A 274 -11.59 23.34 -7.63
C ASN A 274 -11.73 21.97 -8.33
N LEU A 275 -11.06 21.75 -9.46
CA LEU A 275 -11.17 20.49 -10.22
C LEU A 275 -10.71 19.27 -9.42
N LEU A 276 -9.60 19.36 -8.68
CA LEU A 276 -9.09 18.26 -7.85
C LEU A 276 -10.11 17.86 -6.78
N GLN A 277 -10.60 18.84 -6.02
CA GLN A 277 -11.63 18.63 -4.99
C GLN A 277 -12.93 18.12 -5.59
N GLN A 278 -13.28 18.56 -6.79
CA GLN A 278 -14.48 18.11 -7.50
C GLN A 278 -14.38 16.64 -7.91
N ILE A 279 -13.23 16.19 -8.42
CA ILE A 279 -13.00 14.77 -8.74
C ILE A 279 -13.16 13.93 -7.48
N ILE A 280 -12.47 14.32 -6.39
CA ILE A 280 -12.56 13.62 -5.10
C ILE A 280 -14.00 13.56 -4.61
N SER A 281 -14.67 14.71 -4.49
CA SER A 281 -16.05 14.83 -4.00
C SER A 281 -17.04 14.02 -4.84
N THR A 282 -16.87 14.00 -6.17
CA THR A 282 -17.74 13.24 -7.09
C THR A 282 -17.58 11.74 -6.90
N VAL A 283 -16.35 11.23 -6.86
CA VAL A 283 -16.08 9.80 -6.67
C VAL A 283 -16.59 9.34 -5.31
N LEU A 284 -16.33 10.11 -4.25
CA LEU A 284 -16.81 9.79 -2.91
C LEU A 284 -18.35 9.85 -2.82
N ALA A 285 -19.00 10.80 -3.49
CA ALA A 285 -20.46 10.90 -3.52
C ALA A 285 -21.12 9.72 -4.25
N TRP A 286 -20.53 9.24 -5.35
CA TRP A 286 -21.01 8.04 -6.05
C TRP A 286 -20.96 6.81 -5.14
N ASP A 287 -19.85 6.62 -4.43
CA ASP A 287 -19.72 5.54 -3.45
C ASP A 287 -20.71 5.67 -2.30
N THR A 288 -20.84 6.86 -1.69
CA THR A 288 -21.81 7.11 -0.63
C THR A 288 -23.23 6.78 -1.07
N SER A 289 -23.63 7.13 -2.30
CA SER A 289 -24.96 6.79 -2.84
C SER A 289 -25.15 5.27 -2.96
N GLU A 290 -24.12 4.52 -3.34
CA GLU A 290 -24.20 3.06 -3.39
C GLU A 290 -24.32 2.42 -2.01
N PHE A 291 -23.55 2.87 -1.03
CA PHE A 291 -23.67 2.40 0.35
C PHE A 291 -25.04 2.77 0.94
N GLN A 292 -25.57 3.96 0.68
CA GLN A 292 -26.92 4.36 1.10
C GLN A 292 -27.99 3.42 0.52
N LYS A 293 -27.92 3.12 -0.79
CA LYS A 293 -28.82 2.15 -1.44
C LYS A 293 -28.72 0.77 -0.79
N ARG A 294 -27.52 0.33 -0.39
CA ARG A 294 -27.35 -0.96 0.30
C ARG A 294 -27.94 -0.93 1.70
N ALA A 295 -27.70 0.12 2.47
CA ALA A 295 -28.28 0.30 3.80
C ALA A 295 -29.81 0.21 3.76
N THR A 296 -30.47 0.88 2.82
CA THR A 296 -31.93 0.80 2.63
C THR A 296 -32.40 -0.62 2.26
N LYS A 297 -31.63 -1.35 1.45
CA LYS A 297 -31.94 -2.75 1.12
C LYS A 297 -31.83 -3.67 2.34
N LEU A 298 -30.87 -3.44 3.23
CA LEU A 298 -30.73 -4.19 4.49
C LEU A 298 -31.87 -3.88 5.47
N GLU A 299 -32.30 -2.62 5.57
CA GLU A 299 -33.46 -2.24 6.41
C GLU A 299 -34.78 -2.85 5.92
N SER A 300 -34.88 -3.16 4.63
CA SER A 300 -36.08 -3.71 3.98
C SER A 300 -35.95 -5.19 3.60
N SER A 301 -34.88 -5.86 4.01
CA SER A 301 -34.68 -7.28 3.71
C SER A 301 -35.72 -8.14 4.46
N ARG A 302 -36.01 -9.31 3.90
CA ARG A 302 -36.82 -10.31 4.62
C ARG A 302 -36.08 -10.70 5.90
N ASP A 303 -36.82 -10.87 7.00
CA ASP A 303 -36.28 -11.24 8.30
C ASP A 303 -35.23 -10.24 8.85
N ALA A 304 -35.31 -8.97 8.44
CA ALA A 304 -34.49 -7.89 9.00
C ALA A 304 -34.71 -7.74 10.53
N PRO A 305 -33.70 -7.26 11.28
CA PRO A 305 -33.87 -6.93 12.68
C PRO A 305 -34.88 -5.79 12.87
N ASP A 306 -35.41 -5.67 14.08
CA ASP A 306 -36.32 -4.59 14.46
C ASP A 306 -35.64 -3.22 14.26
N LYS A 307 -36.42 -2.20 13.89
CA LYS A 307 -35.96 -0.82 13.62
C LYS A 307 -35.16 -0.23 14.78
N LYS A 308 -35.42 -0.65 16.02
CA LYS A 308 -34.63 -0.25 17.20
C LYS A 308 -33.15 -0.60 17.07
N VAL A 309 -32.80 -1.73 16.44
CA VAL A 309 -31.41 -2.16 16.21
C VAL A 309 -30.69 -1.17 15.29
N PHE A 310 -31.30 -0.85 14.15
CA PHE A 310 -30.76 0.15 13.22
C PHE A 310 -30.66 1.54 13.85
N LYS A 311 -31.64 1.92 14.66
CA LYS A 311 -31.66 3.20 15.39
C LYS A 311 -30.58 3.28 16.48
N ALA A 312 -30.15 2.16 17.06
CA ALA A 312 -29.03 2.11 18.00
C ALA A 312 -27.67 2.21 17.27
N ILE A 313 -27.55 1.59 16.09
CA ILE A 313 -26.30 1.59 15.32
C ILE A 313 -25.97 2.96 14.71
N LYS A 314 -26.95 3.67 14.12
CA LYS A 314 -26.67 4.94 13.42
C LYS A 314 -25.97 6.00 14.30
N PRO A 315 -26.45 6.30 15.52
CA PRO A 315 -25.79 7.29 16.37
C PRO A 315 -24.40 6.83 16.81
N PHE A 316 -24.20 5.52 17.03
CA PHE A 316 -22.91 4.98 17.43
C PHE A 316 -21.83 5.25 16.39
N VAL A 317 -22.14 5.17 15.09
CA VAL A 317 -21.17 5.44 14.01
C VAL A 317 -20.53 6.83 14.10
N TYR A 318 -21.26 7.81 14.62
CA TYR A 318 -20.83 9.21 14.78
C TYR A 318 -20.48 9.53 16.24
N ALA A 319 -20.28 8.53 17.10
CA ALA A 319 -19.87 8.73 18.47
C ALA A 319 -18.40 9.20 18.57
N SER A 320 -17.97 9.54 19.78
CA SER A 320 -16.58 9.89 20.05
C SER A 320 -15.67 8.67 19.93
N ARG A 321 -14.39 8.94 19.62
CA ARG A 321 -13.32 7.93 19.62
C ARG A 321 -13.27 7.12 20.91
N ASP A 322 -13.33 7.78 22.06
CA ASP A 322 -13.30 7.10 23.37
C ASP A 322 -14.43 6.06 23.49
N LYS A 323 -15.61 6.36 22.95
CA LYS A 323 -16.73 5.42 22.93
C LYS A 323 -16.45 4.24 21.98
N HIS A 324 -15.90 4.49 20.79
CA HIS A 324 -15.51 3.43 19.86
C HIS A 324 -14.43 2.51 20.47
N GLU A 325 -13.38 3.08 21.06
CA GLU A 325 -12.28 2.33 21.68
C GLU A 325 -12.73 1.53 22.91
N ALA A 326 -13.58 2.10 23.76
CA ALA A 326 -14.15 1.39 24.90
C ALA A 326 -15.02 0.20 24.44
N THR A 327 -15.87 0.42 23.43
CA THR A 327 -16.73 -0.64 22.86
C THR A 327 -15.89 -1.74 22.23
N ARG A 328 -14.79 -1.38 21.53
CA ARG A 328 -13.86 -2.36 20.95
C ARG A 328 -13.16 -3.17 22.03
N SER A 329 -12.66 -2.51 23.07
CA SER A 329 -12.00 -3.15 24.21
C SER A 329 -12.93 -4.12 24.92
N GLN A 330 -14.21 -3.74 25.11
CA GLN A 330 -15.23 -4.62 25.67
C GLN A 330 -15.55 -5.80 24.74
N SER A 331 -15.71 -5.55 23.44
CA SER A 331 -15.94 -6.60 22.43
C SER A 331 -14.83 -7.66 22.43
N ILE A 332 -13.57 -7.23 22.51
CA ILE A 332 -12.41 -8.12 22.58
C ILE A 332 -12.40 -8.92 23.89
N SER A 333 -12.50 -8.23 25.04
CA SER A 333 -12.40 -8.87 26.36
C SER A 333 -13.56 -9.81 26.68
N GLU A 334 -14.78 -9.48 26.27
CA GLU A 334 -15.95 -10.31 26.50
C GLU A 334 -16.20 -11.36 25.39
N SER A 335 -15.39 -11.36 24.33
CA SER A 335 -15.60 -12.24 23.16
C SER A 335 -17.03 -12.11 22.59
N LYS A 336 -17.46 -10.86 22.43
CA LYS A 336 -18.75 -10.48 21.84
C LYS A 336 -18.53 -9.71 20.56
N SER A 337 -19.39 -9.89 19.56
CA SER A 337 -19.32 -9.05 18.37
C SER A 337 -19.45 -7.56 18.71
N ILE A 338 -18.82 -6.69 17.92
CA ILE A 338 -18.89 -5.24 18.12
C ILE A 338 -20.34 -4.74 18.13
N VAL A 339 -21.20 -5.28 17.25
CA VAL A 339 -22.63 -4.92 17.23
C VAL A 339 -23.36 -5.39 18.48
N ALA A 340 -23.04 -6.55 19.04
CA ALA A 340 -23.66 -6.98 20.30
C ALA A 340 -23.36 -5.98 21.42
N VAL A 341 -22.10 -5.55 21.56
CA VAL A 341 -21.71 -4.54 22.55
C VAL A 341 -22.38 -3.20 22.29
N ILE A 342 -22.47 -2.75 21.03
CA ILE A 342 -23.18 -1.51 20.65
C ILE A 342 -24.65 -1.55 21.11
N LEU A 343 -25.32 -2.69 20.93
CA LEU A 343 -26.73 -2.86 21.28
C LEU A 343 -26.96 -2.95 22.79
N GLU A 344 -26.07 -3.63 23.52
CA GLU A 344 -26.12 -3.76 24.98
C GLU A 344 -25.79 -2.44 25.68
N THR A 345 -24.94 -1.61 25.09
CA THR A 345 -24.48 -0.32 25.64
C THR A 345 -25.20 0.90 25.06
N ALA A 346 -26.22 0.69 24.22
CA ALA A 346 -27.05 1.76 23.70
C ALA A 346 -27.87 2.44 24.83
N ASP A 347 -28.24 3.71 24.64
CA ASP A 347 -29.04 4.46 25.63
C ASP A 347 -30.35 3.74 26.01
N THR A 348 -30.91 2.99 25.05
CA THR A 348 -31.93 1.99 25.30
C THR A 348 -31.34 0.62 24.98
N PRO A 349 -30.87 -0.12 26.00
CA PRO A 349 -30.24 -1.42 25.81
C PRO A 349 -31.18 -2.38 25.08
N ILE A 350 -30.64 -3.10 24.11
CA ILE A 350 -31.37 -4.11 23.35
C ILE A 350 -30.82 -5.47 23.74
N ASP A 351 -31.71 -6.35 24.19
CA ASP A 351 -31.38 -7.75 24.45
C ASP A 351 -30.90 -8.44 23.17
N THR A 352 -29.61 -8.75 23.11
CA THR A 352 -28.95 -9.34 21.95
C THR A 352 -29.37 -10.79 21.74
N ASP A 353 -29.77 -11.50 22.78
CA ASP A 353 -30.23 -12.90 22.70
C ASP A 353 -31.60 -13.01 21.98
N SER A 354 -32.30 -11.88 21.80
CA SER A 354 -33.52 -11.80 20.99
C SER A 354 -33.27 -11.80 19.47
N LEU A 355 -32.03 -11.59 19.03
CA LEU A 355 -31.67 -11.57 17.61
C LEU A 355 -31.33 -12.97 17.10
N THR A 356 -31.90 -13.33 15.96
CA THR A 356 -31.43 -14.50 15.22
C THR A 356 -30.04 -14.25 14.63
N GLU A 357 -29.31 -15.32 14.32
CA GLU A 357 -28.00 -15.22 13.64
C GLU A 357 -28.08 -14.44 12.32
N HIS A 358 -29.17 -14.61 11.56
CA HIS A 358 -29.39 -13.84 10.34
C HIS A 358 -29.56 -12.33 10.61
N GLN A 359 -30.38 -11.97 11.61
CA GLN A 359 -30.61 -10.58 11.99
C GLN A 359 -29.34 -9.91 12.52
N HIS A 360 -28.53 -10.63 13.29
CA HIS A 360 -27.21 -10.17 13.74
C HIS A 360 -26.26 -9.92 12.55
N ASN A 361 -26.21 -10.84 11.58
CA ASN A 361 -25.43 -10.66 10.36
C ASN A 361 -25.87 -9.43 9.55
N VAL A 362 -27.19 -9.21 9.42
CA VAL A 362 -27.74 -8.00 8.78
C VAL A 362 -27.32 -6.75 9.54
N ALA A 363 -27.34 -6.77 10.87
CA ALA A 363 -26.92 -5.64 11.70
C ALA A 363 -25.41 -5.36 11.59
N MET A 364 -24.56 -6.39 11.53
CA MET A 364 -23.11 -6.27 11.28
C MET A 364 -22.82 -5.65 9.90
N GLU A 365 -23.49 -6.14 8.86
CA GLU A 365 -23.32 -5.60 7.50
C GLU A 365 -23.83 -4.15 7.39
N TYR A 366 -24.92 -3.86 8.09
CA TYR A 366 -25.48 -2.51 8.17
C TYR A 366 -24.53 -1.54 8.87
N TYR A 367 -23.94 -1.94 9.99
CA TYR A 367 -22.94 -1.15 10.70
C TYR A 367 -21.72 -0.87 9.82
N SER A 368 -21.16 -1.90 9.18
CA SER A 368 -20.05 -1.74 8.23
C SER A 368 -20.41 -0.82 7.05
N THR A 369 -21.65 -0.88 6.56
CA THR A 369 -22.14 -0.02 5.46
C THR A 369 -22.23 1.44 5.91
N TYR A 370 -22.72 1.70 7.12
CA TYR A 370 -22.79 3.07 7.67
C TYR A 370 -21.42 3.64 8.04
N LEU A 371 -20.50 2.84 8.57
CA LEU A 371 -19.09 3.24 8.73
C LEU A 371 -18.49 3.66 7.38
N SER A 372 -18.77 2.88 6.33
CA SER A 372 -18.36 3.20 4.97
C SER A 372 -18.92 4.54 4.49
N ILE A 373 -20.18 4.88 4.79
CA ILE A 373 -20.76 6.21 4.47
C ILE A 373 -20.02 7.31 5.23
N ARG A 374 -19.90 7.17 6.56
CA ARG A 374 -19.22 8.15 7.43
C ARG A 374 -17.80 8.43 6.95
N ASP A 375 -17.01 7.39 6.65
CA ASP A 375 -15.63 7.54 6.20
C ASP A 375 -15.52 8.45 4.97
N ARG A 376 -16.41 8.31 3.97
CA ARG A 376 -16.39 9.15 2.76
C ARG A 376 -16.88 10.56 3.04
N GLU A 377 -17.84 10.72 3.95
CA GLU A 377 -18.27 12.05 4.42
C GLU A 377 -17.12 12.78 5.12
N GLU A 378 -16.38 12.12 6.01
CA GLU A 378 -15.20 12.70 6.69
C GLU A 378 -14.07 13.03 5.72
N LEU A 379 -13.75 12.13 4.78
CA LEU A 379 -12.76 12.41 3.73
C LEU A 379 -13.16 13.63 2.88
N THR A 380 -14.44 13.76 2.54
CA THR A 380 -14.96 14.93 1.83
C THR A 380 -14.85 16.20 2.67
N LYS A 381 -15.09 16.11 3.99
CA LYS A 381 -14.91 17.25 4.90
C LYS A 381 -13.45 17.72 4.91
N VAL A 382 -12.51 16.80 5.09
CA VAL A 382 -11.07 17.13 5.20
C VAL A 382 -10.51 17.67 3.89
N PHE A 383 -10.77 17.02 2.75
CA PHE A 383 -10.14 17.42 1.48
C PHE A 383 -10.88 18.52 0.72
N CYS A 384 -12.20 18.60 0.85
CA CYS A 384 -13.01 19.46 -0.02
C CYS A 384 -13.77 20.57 0.72
N LYS A 385 -13.91 20.49 2.05
CA LYS A 385 -14.74 21.46 2.82
C LYS A 385 -14.02 22.10 4.01
N LEU A 386 -12.75 21.77 4.23
CA LEU A 386 -11.95 22.36 5.30
C LEU A 386 -11.83 23.88 5.12
N GLN A 387 -11.98 24.63 6.20
CA GLN A 387 -11.82 26.08 6.24
C GLN A 387 -10.75 26.45 7.28
N PRO A 388 -9.63 27.09 6.88
CA PRO A 388 -9.26 27.46 5.50
C PRO A 388 -9.00 26.24 4.60
N ASP A 389 -9.06 26.44 3.28
CA ASP A 389 -8.80 25.38 2.29
C ASP A 389 -7.30 25.04 2.23
N VAL A 390 -6.89 24.15 3.13
CA VAL A 390 -5.49 23.74 3.26
C VAL A 390 -5.03 22.95 2.04
N LEU A 391 -5.85 22.05 1.48
CA LEU A 391 -5.46 21.21 0.34
C LEU A 391 -5.09 22.06 -0.88
N THR A 392 -5.94 23.03 -1.24
CA THR A 392 -5.67 23.92 -2.38
C THR A 392 -4.41 24.74 -2.15
N SER A 393 -4.20 25.25 -0.93
CA SER A 393 -3.00 26.02 -0.59
C SER A 393 -1.73 25.15 -0.64
N ALA A 394 -1.80 23.92 -0.13
CA ALA A 394 -0.69 22.97 -0.13
C ALA A 394 -0.27 22.60 -1.55
N VAL A 395 -1.22 22.27 -2.44
CA VAL A 395 -0.89 21.94 -3.84
C VAL A 395 -0.29 23.15 -4.56
N ARG A 396 -0.79 24.37 -4.30
CA ARG A 396 -0.22 25.58 -4.88
C ARG A 396 1.22 25.81 -4.43
N GLU A 397 1.48 25.69 -3.13
CA GLU A 397 2.80 25.86 -2.55
C GLU A 397 3.77 24.78 -3.03
N ALA A 398 3.33 23.52 -3.13
CA ALA A 398 4.11 22.44 -3.70
C ALA A 398 4.50 22.70 -5.16
N VAL A 399 3.56 23.14 -6.00
CA VAL A 399 3.87 23.50 -7.40
C VAL A 399 4.85 24.68 -7.46
N SER A 400 4.70 25.68 -6.59
CA SER A 400 5.64 26.81 -6.51
C SER A 400 7.04 26.38 -6.07
N ALA A 401 7.16 25.53 -5.06
CA ALA A 401 8.46 25.00 -4.60
C ALA A 401 9.12 24.11 -5.67
N MET A 402 8.32 23.41 -6.48
CA MET A 402 8.78 22.59 -7.60
C MET A 402 9.00 23.36 -8.91
N ASP A 403 8.76 24.68 -8.99
CA ASP A 403 8.87 25.45 -10.25
C ASP A 403 10.21 25.22 -10.98
N PRO A 404 11.39 25.25 -10.32
CA PRO A 404 12.66 25.02 -11.00
C PRO A 404 12.73 23.64 -11.67
N VAL A 405 12.26 22.59 -10.99
CA VAL A 405 12.24 21.22 -11.50
C VAL A 405 11.21 21.06 -12.62
N ILE A 406 10.00 21.60 -12.45
CA ILE A 406 8.95 21.55 -13.47
C ILE A 406 9.42 22.26 -14.75
N ARG A 407 10.08 23.41 -14.61
CA ARG A 407 10.64 24.17 -15.73
C ARG A 407 11.75 23.42 -16.45
N ALA A 408 12.68 22.82 -15.70
CA ALA A 408 13.74 22.00 -16.27
C ALA A 408 13.17 20.81 -17.05
N ILE A 409 12.20 20.08 -16.49
CA ILE A 409 11.54 18.96 -17.17
C ILE A 409 10.78 19.44 -18.42
N HIS A 410 9.99 20.52 -18.31
CA HIS A 410 9.25 21.08 -19.44
C HIS A 410 10.15 21.43 -20.64
N ASN A 411 11.36 21.92 -20.37
CA ASN A 411 12.33 22.23 -21.42
C ASN A 411 13.04 20.99 -21.98
N ALA A 412 13.08 19.89 -21.22
CA ALA A 412 13.80 18.67 -21.57
C ALA A 412 12.94 17.63 -22.32
N VAL A 413 11.63 17.57 -22.05
CA VAL A 413 10.75 16.52 -22.55
C VAL A 413 9.46 17.07 -23.15
N ASP A 414 8.83 16.30 -24.04
CA ASP A 414 7.44 16.54 -24.42
C ASP A 414 6.50 16.09 -23.28
N LEU A 415 6.11 17.05 -22.43
CA LEU A 415 5.19 16.79 -21.32
C LEU A 415 3.81 16.32 -21.80
N SER A 416 3.34 16.78 -22.97
CA SER A 416 2.06 16.37 -23.55
C SER A 416 2.10 14.89 -23.97
N GLY A 417 3.19 14.48 -24.60
CA GLY A 417 3.50 13.08 -24.90
C GLY A 417 3.64 12.23 -23.65
N THR A 418 4.37 12.71 -22.64
CA THR A 418 4.57 12.01 -21.35
C THR A 418 3.23 11.74 -20.64
N VAL A 419 2.32 12.72 -20.61
CA VAL A 419 0.96 12.52 -20.06
C VAL A 419 0.14 11.55 -20.91
N THR A 420 0.38 11.47 -22.22
CA THR A 420 -0.28 10.49 -23.09
C THR A 420 0.18 9.07 -22.80
N ASP A 421 1.47 8.88 -22.55
CA ASP A 421 2.04 7.60 -22.14
C ASP A 421 1.47 7.16 -20.78
N ALA A 422 1.41 8.08 -19.80
CA ALA A 422 0.81 7.83 -18.49
C ALA A 422 -0.69 7.48 -18.58
N GLU A 423 -1.48 8.21 -19.38
CA GLU A 423 -2.91 7.91 -19.62
C GLU A 423 -3.09 6.51 -20.23
N SER A 424 -2.21 6.14 -21.17
CA SER A 424 -2.24 4.83 -21.84
C SER A 424 -1.91 3.70 -20.87
N PHE A 425 -0.88 3.89 -20.02
CA PHE A 425 -0.54 2.95 -18.96
C PHE A 425 -1.69 2.74 -17.98
N LEU A 426 -2.29 3.83 -17.45
CA LEU A 426 -3.42 3.74 -16.52
C LEU A 426 -4.63 3.04 -17.14
N THR A 427 -4.92 3.32 -18.41
CA THR A 427 -6.00 2.67 -19.15
C THR A 427 -5.79 1.16 -19.27
N ASP A 428 -4.57 0.73 -19.63
CA ASP A 428 -4.22 -0.69 -19.72
C ASP A 428 -4.17 -1.36 -18.34
N LEU A 429 -3.67 -0.67 -17.31
CA LEU A 429 -3.65 -1.17 -15.93
C LEU A 429 -5.07 -1.46 -15.44
N ILE A 430 -6.00 -0.51 -15.60
CA ILE A 430 -7.41 -0.71 -15.24
C ILE A 430 -7.99 -1.90 -16.00
N LYS A 431 -7.68 -2.03 -17.30
CA LYS A 431 -8.18 -3.13 -18.14
C LYS A 431 -7.63 -4.49 -17.71
N VAL A 432 -6.33 -4.61 -17.46
CA VAL A 432 -5.65 -5.83 -17.02
C VAL A 432 -6.13 -6.25 -15.63
N SER A 433 -6.45 -5.29 -14.76
CA SER A 433 -6.89 -5.56 -13.40
C SER A 433 -8.34 -6.08 -13.29
N LYS A 434 -9.13 -6.02 -14.37
CA LYS A 434 -10.52 -6.50 -14.39
C LYS A 434 -10.59 -7.99 -14.76
N PRO A 435 -11.53 -8.76 -14.20
CA PRO A 435 -11.75 -10.15 -14.58
C PRO A 435 -12.04 -10.32 -16.09
N LYS A 436 -11.45 -11.35 -16.72
CA LYS A 436 -11.60 -11.59 -18.18
C LYS A 436 -13.00 -12.13 -18.50
N LYS A 437 -13.63 -11.60 -19.57
CA LYS A 437 -14.92 -12.10 -20.09
C LYS A 437 -14.70 -13.40 -20.88
N LYS A 438 -15.57 -14.40 -20.68
CA LYS A 438 -15.65 -15.63 -21.50
C LYS A 438 -15.84 -15.25 -22.96
N THR A 439 -14.91 -15.60 -23.85
CA THR A 439 -15.09 -15.50 -25.31
C THR A 439 -16.11 -16.53 -25.77
N GLY A 440 -17.40 -16.20 -25.62
CA GLY A 440 -18.51 -17.11 -25.89
C GLY A 440 -19.82 -16.38 -26.16
N ASN A 441 -19.76 -15.20 -26.79
CA ASN A 441 -20.79 -14.65 -27.67
C ASN A 441 -20.28 -13.29 -28.17
N LYS A 442 -19.87 -13.23 -29.44
CA LYS A 442 -19.71 -11.95 -30.14
C LYS A 442 -21.11 -11.37 -30.39
N SER A 443 -21.78 -10.89 -29.34
CA SER A 443 -22.75 -9.82 -29.52
C SER A 443 -21.93 -8.59 -29.87
N ARG A 444 -21.92 -8.28 -31.17
CA ARG A 444 -21.49 -7.03 -31.78
C ARG A 444 -21.69 -5.89 -30.76
N GLU A 445 -20.60 -5.40 -30.15
CA GLU A 445 -20.62 -4.13 -29.43
C GLU A 445 -20.99 -3.09 -30.48
N THR A 446 -22.28 -2.82 -30.63
CA THR A 446 -22.73 -1.54 -31.16
C THR A 446 -22.09 -0.51 -30.27
N SER A 447 -21.17 0.26 -30.86
CA SER A 447 -20.64 1.52 -30.37
C SER A 447 -21.80 2.36 -29.81
N GLN A 448 -22.15 2.13 -28.55
CA GLN A 448 -23.02 3.01 -27.81
C GLN A 448 -22.23 4.28 -27.62
N SER A 449 -22.69 5.31 -28.32
CA SER A 449 -22.37 6.71 -28.09
C SER A 449 -22.06 6.95 -26.61
N ARG A 450 -20.87 7.51 -26.33
CA ARG A 450 -20.54 8.12 -25.05
C ARG A 450 -21.79 8.83 -24.52
N SER A 451 -22.39 8.34 -23.43
CA SER A 451 -23.38 9.12 -22.72
C SER A 451 -22.72 10.44 -22.34
N SER A 452 -23.38 11.56 -22.61
CA SER A 452 -22.91 12.91 -22.29
C SER A 452 -22.79 13.18 -20.79
N THR A 453 -23.16 12.20 -19.95
CA THR A 453 -22.99 12.18 -18.49
C THR A 453 -22.00 11.09 -18.07
N PRO A 454 -21.01 11.40 -17.22
CA PRO A 454 -20.15 10.39 -16.61
C PRO A 454 -20.96 9.64 -15.55
N ALA A 455 -21.46 8.46 -15.93
CA ALA A 455 -21.99 7.50 -14.97
C ALA A 455 -20.84 6.77 -14.26
N PRO A 456 -21.00 6.37 -12.97
CA PRO A 456 -20.02 5.57 -12.27
C PRO A 456 -19.75 4.25 -13.02
N ALA A 457 -18.53 3.73 -12.92
CA ALA A 457 -18.15 2.45 -13.49
C ALA A 457 -19.10 1.34 -13.00
N SER A 458 -19.78 0.69 -13.96
CA SER A 458 -20.70 -0.42 -13.68
C SER A 458 -19.92 -1.69 -13.39
N VAL A 459 -20.27 -2.36 -12.30
CA VAL A 459 -19.83 -3.74 -12.03
C VAL A 459 -20.89 -4.66 -12.61
N GLU A 460 -20.58 -5.34 -13.72
CA GLU A 460 -21.44 -6.40 -14.23
C GLU A 460 -21.34 -7.62 -13.28
N ASP A 461 -22.48 -8.16 -12.83
CA ASP A 461 -22.57 -9.44 -12.09
C ASP A 461 -22.31 -10.62 -13.05
N ASN A 462 -21.16 -10.63 -13.73
CA ASN A 462 -20.85 -11.62 -14.76
C ASN A 462 -19.99 -12.74 -14.18
N GLU A 463 -20.27 -13.97 -14.61
CA GLU A 463 -19.47 -15.17 -14.32
C GLU A 463 -18.07 -15.00 -14.92
N ALA A 464 -17.14 -14.45 -14.15
CA ALA A 464 -15.73 -14.35 -14.49
C ALA A 464 -15.20 -15.76 -14.76
N SER A 465 -14.60 -15.98 -15.94
CA SER A 465 -14.05 -17.29 -16.28
C SER A 465 -12.58 -17.43 -15.96
N ASP A 466 -11.84 -16.32 -15.85
CA ASP A 466 -10.41 -16.32 -15.58
C ASP A 466 -9.97 -15.06 -14.81
N VAL A 467 -9.20 -15.27 -13.75
CA VAL A 467 -8.67 -14.21 -12.87
C VAL A 467 -7.37 -13.68 -13.50
N PRO A 468 -7.10 -12.36 -13.49
CA PRO A 468 -5.83 -11.84 -13.98
C PRO A 468 -4.63 -12.50 -13.28
N THR A 469 -3.57 -12.76 -14.03
CA THR A 469 -2.35 -13.47 -13.58
C THR A 469 -1.20 -12.50 -13.38
N VAL A 470 -0.13 -12.91 -12.68
CA VAL A 470 1.09 -12.08 -12.56
C VAL A 470 1.70 -11.80 -13.93
N GLU A 471 1.65 -12.77 -14.84
CA GLU A 471 2.17 -12.63 -16.21
C GLU A 471 1.41 -11.55 -17.03
N ASP A 472 0.11 -11.35 -16.78
CA ASP A 472 -0.64 -10.26 -17.40
C ASP A 472 -0.05 -8.89 -17.01
N TYR A 473 0.40 -8.73 -15.75
CA TYR A 473 1.06 -7.52 -15.27
C TYR A 473 2.51 -7.42 -15.75
N VAL A 474 3.24 -8.54 -15.88
CA VAL A 474 4.58 -8.55 -16.50
C VAL A 474 4.50 -8.01 -17.92
N ASN A 475 3.52 -8.47 -18.70
CA ASN A 475 3.30 -8.00 -20.07
C ASN A 475 2.88 -6.51 -20.12
N LEU A 476 2.05 -6.06 -19.17
CA LEU A 476 1.70 -4.65 -19.01
C LEU A 476 2.95 -3.79 -18.79
N LEU A 477 3.81 -4.17 -17.85
CA LEU A 477 5.01 -3.40 -17.54
C LEU A 477 6.02 -3.42 -18.71
N ARG A 478 6.24 -4.58 -19.35
CA ARG A 478 7.11 -4.66 -20.53
C ARG A 478 6.62 -3.78 -21.67
N LYS A 479 5.30 -3.70 -21.89
CA LYS A 479 4.70 -2.83 -22.92
C LYS A 479 5.01 -1.35 -22.68
N HIS A 480 4.99 -0.90 -21.43
CA HIS A 480 5.10 0.52 -21.07
C HIS A 480 6.50 0.95 -20.59
N ALA A 481 7.40 0.00 -20.27
CA ALA A 481 8.78 0.28 -19.88
C ALA A 481 9.55 1.19 -20.86
N PRO A 482 9.41 1.06 -22.20
CA PRO A 482 10.09 1.95 -23.14
C PRO A 482 9.75 3.43 -22.96
N SER A 483 8.51 3.77 -22.53
CA SER A 483 8.14 5.16 -22.25
C SER A 483 8.90 5.75 -21.07
N MET A 484 9.15 4.94 -20.02
CA MET A 484 9.96 5.34 -18.87
C MET A 484 11.43 5.58 -19.28
N HIS A 485 12.04 4.64 -20.02
CA HIS A 485 13.42 4.77 -20.48
C HIS A 485 13.61 5.97 -21.41
N LYS A 486 12.65 6.21 -22.31
CA LYS A 486 12.62 7.41 -23.13
C LYS A 486 12.58 8.69 -22.30
N PHE A 487 11.72 8.75 -21.27
CA PHE A 487 11.63 9.91 -20.39
C PHE A 487 12.95 10.15 -19.64
N LEU A 488 13.53 9.12 -19.03
CA LEU A 488 14.80 9.20 -18.30
C LEU A 488 15.94 9.68 -19.22
N HIS A 489 16.04 9.11 -20.43
CA HIS A 489 17.01 9.55 -21.43
C HIS A 489 16.85 11.03 -21.80
N GLN A 490 15.61 11.47 -22.09
CA GLN A 490 15.36 12.85 -22.48
C GLN A 490 15.69 13.85 -21.36
N VAL A 491 15.31 13.54 -20.11
CA VAL A 491 15.67 14.39 -18.96
C VAL A 491 17.19 14.44 -18.78
N THR A 492 17.85 13.27 -18.76
CA THR A 492 19.30 13.17 -18.53
C THR A 492 20.11 13.89 -19.62
N LYS A 493 19.66 13.78 -20.87
CA LYS A 493 20.33 14.38 -22.02
C LYS A 493 20.07 15.88 -22.19
N ASN A 494 18.83 16.32 -21.95
CA ASN A 494 18.40 17.68 -22.30
C ASN A 494 18.36 18.65 -21.10
N ALA A 495 18.41 18.15 -19.86
CA ALA A 495 18.51 18.95 -18.64
C ALA A 495 19.68 18.46 -17.75
N PRO A 496 20.94 18.70 -18.16
CA PRO A 496 22.12 18.18 -17.46
C PRO A 496 22.18 18.63 -15.99
N ASP A 497 21.90 19.89 -15.68
CA ASP A 497 21.93 20.37 -14.29
C ASP A 497 20.94 19.62 -13.39
N LEU A 498 19.73 19.37 -13.90
CA LEU A 498 18.72 18.58 -13.18
C LEU A 498 19.15 17.12 -13.05
N ALA A 499 19.73 16.57 -14.12
CA ALA A 499 20.23 15.20 -14.14
C ALA A 499 21.34 15.00 -13.09
N ASP A 500 22.30 15.93 -13.04
CA ASP A 500 23.41 15.93 -12.08
C ASP A 500 22.91 16.08 -10.64
N ASP A 501 21.90 16.92 -10.40
CA ASP A 501 21.20 17.02 -9.11
C ASP A 501 20.61 15.65 -8.67
N TYR A 502 19.98 14.92 -9.59
CA TYR A 502 19.44 13.59 -9.31
C TYR A 502 20.52 12.51 -9.18
N LEU A 503 21.65 12.63 -9.89
CA LEU A 503 22.81 11.75 -9.70
C LEU A 503 23.41 11.94 -8.31
N ALA A 504 23.60 13.18 -7.87
CA ALA A 504 24.09 13.50 -6.53
C ALA A 504 23.12 12.98 -5.44
N TYR A 505 21.82 13.15 -5.67
CA TYR A 505 20.79 12.58 -4.80
C TYR A 505 20.85 11.05 -4.75
N ALA A 506 20.96 10.37 -5.89
CA ALA A 506 21.09 8.91 -5.95
C ALA A 506 22.35 8.42 -5.22
N LYS A 507 23.50 9.06 -5.43
CA LYS A 507 24.74 8.76 -4.70
C LYS A 507 24.57 8.86 -3.19
N ARG A 508 23.89 9.93 -2.72
CA ARG A 508 23.55 10.10 -1.31
C ARG A 508 22.68 8.95 -0.81
N ILE A 509 21.61 8.59 -1.53
CA ILE A 509 20.72 7.48 -1.15
C ILE A 509 21.52 6.18 -0.99
N PHE A 510 22.32 5.79 -2.00
CA PHE A 510 23.06 4.53 -1.96
C PHE A 510 24.15 4.53 -0.88
N SER A 511 24.69 5.69 -0.52
CA SER A 511 25.65 5.79 0.58
C SER A 511 25.05 5.44 1.95
N GLU A 512 23.74 5.61 2.14
CA GLU A 512 23.03 5.25 3.38
C GLU A 512 22.91 3.73 3.59
N PHE A 513 23.27 2.94 2.58
CA PHE A 513 23.28 1.47 2.64
C PHE A 513 24.68 0.90 2.85
N LYS A 514 25.70 1.73 3.12
CA LYS A 514 27.06 1.24 3.37
C LYS A 514 27.21 0.67 4.78
N VAL A 515 27.97 -0.41 4.87
CA VAL A 515 28.43 -0.99 6.13
C VAL A 515 29.74 -0.32 6.55
N ASP A 516 29.92 -0.07 7.86
CA ASP A 516 31.15 0.47 8.42
C ASP A 516 32.26 -0.59 8.58
N ASP A 517 33.50 -0.14 8.80
CA ASP A 517 34.65 -1.05 8.91
C ASP A 517 34.54 -2.03 10.10
N ASN A 518 33.86 -1.63 11.17
CA ASN A 518 33.70 -2.49 12.35
C ASN A 518 32.72 -3.64 12.06
N ALA A 519 31.60 -3.32 11.43
CA ALA A 519 30.59 -4.27 11.02
C ALA A 519 31.13 -5.22 9.94
N LYS A 520 31.92 -4.71 8.99
CA LYS A 520 32.65 -5.55 8.02
C LYS A 520 33.60 -6.53 8.72
N ALA A 521 34.40 -6.05 9.68
CA ALA A 521 35.32 -6.91 10.41
C ALA A 521 34.58 -7.93 11.28
N ALA A 522 33.42 -7.59 11.84
CA ALA A 522 32.57 -8.52 12.59
C ALA A 522 31.99 -9.62 11.68
N GLU A 523 31.56 -9.26 10.46
CA GLU A 523 31.09 -10.22 9.45
C GLU A 523 32.20 -11.22 9.06
N GLU A 524 33.42 -10.74 8.84
CA GLU A 524 34.59 -11.59 8.53
C GLU A 524 34.94 -12.58 9.66
N ARG A 525 34.64 -12.22 10.91
CA ARG A 525 34.80 -13.11 12.07
C ARG A 525 33.61 -14.05 12.30
N GLY A 526 32.55 -13.96 11.51
CA GLY A 526 31.30 -14.72 11.71
C GLY A 526 30.44 -14.19 12.87
N GLU A 527 30.76 -13.00 13.36
CA GLU A 527 30.07 -12.31 14.46
C GLU A 527 29.04 -11.29 13.97
N GLY A 528 28.82 -11.18 12.65
CA GLY A 528 27.89 -10.24 12.00
C GLY A 528 26.42 -10.64 12.06
N GLY A 529 25.64 -10.30 11.02
CA GLY A 529 24.23 -10.70 10.86
C GLY A 529 23.24 -9.54 10.80
N ALA A 530 23.59 -8.36 11.31
CA ALA A 530 22.79 -7.14 11.17
C ALA A 530 23.63 -5.92 10.76
N GLY A 531 24.78 -6.15 10.11
CA GLY A 531 25.78 -5.14 9.73
C GLY A 531 26.02 -4.11 10.85
N ASN A 532 25.78 -2.82 10.60
CA ASN A 532 26.06 -1.75 11.58
C ASN A 532 25.25 -1.90 12.89
N MET A 533 24.13 -2.63 12.87
CA MET A 533 23.30 -2.90 14.06
C MET A 533 23.74 -4.12 14.87
N THR A 534 24.73 -4.88 14.42
CA THR A 534 25.19 -6.11 15.10
C THR A 534 25.60 -5.83 16.56
N ALA A 535 26.52 -4.90 16.78
CA ALA A 535 27.02 -4.60 18.12
C ALA A 535 25.94 -3.99 19.04
N PRO A 536 25.12 -3.00 18.60
CA PRO A 536 23.99 -2.53 19.39
C PRO A 536 23.01 -3.63 19.80
N LEU A 537 22.68 -4.55 18.89
CA LEU A 537 21.76 -5.66 19.17
C LEU A 537 22.35 -6.66 20.15
N HIS A 538 23.64 -6.98 20.03
CA HIS A 538 24.35 -7.84 20.98
C HIS A 538 24.36 -7.23 22.38
N SER A 539 24.69 -5.93 22.49
CA SER A 539 24.68 -5.21 23.77
C SER A 539 23.28 -5.19 24.40
N LEU A 540 22.24 -4.96 23.60
CA LEU A 540 20.86 -4.98 24.06
C LEU A 540 20.46 -6.39 24.55
N PHE A 541 20.80 -7.42 23.78
CA PHE A 541 20.48 -8.80 24.11
C PHE A 541 21.18 -9.28 25.39
N GLU A 542 22.44 -8.89 25.59
CA GLU A 542 23.22 -9.21 26.80
C GLU A 542 22.65 -8.58 28.08
N SER A 543 21.90 -7.48 27.97
CA SER A 543 21.24 -6.84 29.11
C SER A 543 20.11 -7.68 29.71
N LEU A 544 19.62 -8.69 28.97
CA LEU A 544 18.57 -9.60 29.44
C LEU A 544 19.12 -10.64 30.43
N GLY A 545 18.26 -11.10 31.34
CA GLY A 545 18.58 -12.25 32.19
C GLY A 545 18.80 -13.53 31.37
N LYS A 546 19.68 -14.43 31.83
CA LYS A 546 20.07 -15.65 31.11
C LYS A 546 18.88 -16.53 30.68
N GLU A 547 17.87 -16.66 31.54
CA GLU A 547 16.65 -17.42 31.23
C GLU A 547 15.92 -16.86 30.00
N LYS A 548 15.74 -15.53 29.95
CA LYS A 548 15.15 -14.85 28.79
C LYS A 548 16.03 -14.99 27.55
N GLN A 549 17.36 -14.90 27.69
CA GLN A 549 18.26 -15.10 26.56
C GLN A 549 18.10 -16.50 25.95
N ASP A 550 18.02 -17.54 26.78
CA ASP A 550 17.86 -18.93 26.32
C ASP A 550 16.48 -19.18 25.69
N GLU A 551 15.43 -18.53 26.20
CA GLU A 551 14.09 -18.53 25.61
C GLU A 551 14.11 -17.87 24.22
N LEU A 552 14.62 -16.65 24.13
CA LEU A 552 14.64 -15.88 22.88
C LEU A 552 15.51 -16.55 21.82
N LYS A 553 16.65 -17.16 22.17
CA LYS A 553 17.49 -17.89 21.20
C LYS A 553 16.73 -18.96 20.45
N LYS A 554 15.86 -19.72 21.12
CA LYS A 554 15.04 -20.76 20.49
C LYS A 554 14.07 -20.15 19.47
N LEU A 555 13.39 -19.07 19.84
CA LEU A 555 12.48 -18.35 18.95
C LEU A 555 13.22 -17.73 17.75
N LEU A 556 14.44 -17.23 17.97
CA LEU A 556 15.28 -16.68 16.89
C LEU A 556 15.75 -17.77 15.91
N ASP A 557 16.07 -18.97 16.39
CA ASP A 557 16.42 -20.10 15.53
C ASP A 557 15.21 -20.60 14.71
N GLU A 558 14.01 -20.63 15.32
CA GLU A 558 12.76 -20.92 14.62
C GLU A 558 12.47 -19.87 13.54
N HIS A 559 12.70 -18.60 13.85
CA HIS A 559 12.53 -17.49 12.91
C HIS A 559 13.53 -17.53 11.75
N ASP A 560 14.80 -17.84 12.00
CA ASP A 560 15.80 -18.01 10.94
C ASP A 560 15.39 -19.12 9.95
N ASN A 561 14.88 -20.25 10.46
CA ASN A 561 14.36 -21.32 9.62
C ASN A 561 13.15 -20.88 8.79
N HIS A 562 12.28 -20.04 9.37
CA HIS A 562 11.17 -19.44 8.65
C HIS A 562 11.65 -18.52 7.52
N LEU A 563 12.60 -17.62 7.79
CA LEU A 563 13.21 -16.73 6.81
C LEU A 563 13.83 -17.48 5.63
N ARG A 564 14.56 -18.58 5.88
CA ARG A 564 15.10 -19.45 4.83
C ARG A 564 13.99 -20.04 3.95
N THR A 565 12.93 -20.54 4.59
CA THR A 565 11.76 -21.08 3.88
C THR A 565 11.10 -20.03 2.99
N LEU A 566 10.97 -18.78 3.47
CA LEU A 566 10.42 -17.67 2.68
C LEU A 566 11.32 -17.33 1.48
N LYS A 567 12.64 -17.31 1.67
CA LYS A 567 13.62 -17.06 0.60
C LYS A 567 13.52 -18.13 -0.50
N ASP A 568 13.50 -19.40 -0.13
CA ASP A 568 13.39 -20.53 -1.06
C ASP A 568 12.06 -20.48 -1.83
N THR A 569 10.96 -20.18 -1.13
CA THR A 569 9.63 -20.03 -1.72
C THR A 569 9.61 -18.89 -2.75
N SER A 570 10.20 -17.74 -2.40
CA SER A 570 10.34 -16.58 -3.28
C SER A 570 11.10 -16.92 -4.56
N GLN A 571 12.25 -17.61 -4.45
CA GLN A 571 13.04 -18.02 -5.61
C GLN A 571 12.29 -19.02 -6.50
N SER A 572 11.56 -19.97 -5.90
CA SER A 572 10.73 -20.91 -6.65
C SER A 572 9.61 -20.20 -7.43
N ARG A 573 8.98 -19.17 -6.85
CA ARG A 573 7.93 -18.38 -7.53
C ARG A 573 8.48 -17.55 -8.68
N LEU A 574 9.63 -16.91 -8.49
CA LEU A 574 10.34 -16.18 -9.56
C LEU A 574 10.60 -17.11 -10.75
N LYS A 575 11.15 -18.30 -10.47
CA LYS A 575 11.43 -19.33 -11.49
C LYS A 575 10.16 -19.77 -12.23
N SER A 576 9.06 -19.94 -11.52
CA SER A 576 7.76 -20.27 -12.13
C SER A 576 7.31 -19.20 -13.12
N ILE A 577 7.28 -17.91 -12.71
CA ILE A 577 6.83 -16.80 -13.55
C ILE A 577 7.73 -16.61 -14.78
N MET A 578 9.04 -16.78 -14.62
CA MET A 578 9.96 -16.68 -15.76
C MET A 578 9.78 -17.84 -16.75
N SER A 579 9.46 -19.04 -16.26
CA SER A 579 9.23 -20.20 -17.13
C SER A 579 7.96 -20.06 -17.98
N THR A 580 6.88 -19.49 -17.42
CA THR A 580 5.60 -19.27 -18.11
C THR A 580 5.66 -18.14 -19.12
N THR A 581 6.43 -17.08 -18.84
CA THR A 581 6.61 -15.93 -19.75
C THR A 581 7.57 -16.23 -20.92
N SER A 582 8.43 -17.25 -20.82
CA SER A 582 9.40 -17.61 -21.87
C SER A 582 8.80 -18.49 -22.97
N THR A 583 7.67 -19.16 -22.73
CA THR A 583 7.00 -20.00 -23.74
C THR A 583 6.11 -19.18 -24.66
N SER A 584 6.47 -19.08 -25.94
CA SER A 584 5.74 -18.34 -26.98
C SER A 584 4.38 -18.94 -27.40
N THR A 585 3.97 -20.06 -26.81
CA THR A 585 2.68 -20.71 -27.05
C THR A 585 1.98 -21.01 -25.73
N PRO A 586 0.89 -20.30 -25.38
CA PRO A 586 0.12 -20.64 -24.19
C PRO A 586 -0.54 -22.00 -24.40
N LYS A 587 -0.12 -23.02 -23.64
CA LYS A 587 -0.84 -24.29 -23.59
C LYS A 587 -2.19 -24.02 -22.90
N PRO A 588 -3.31 -24.52 -23.43
CA PRO A 588 -4.66 -24.25 -22.91
C PRO A 588 -4.95 -24.84 -21.50
N SER A 589 -3.96 -25.42 -20.83
CA SER A 589 -4.05 -26.02 -19.49
C SER A 589 -3.24 -25.32 -18.40
N ASP A 590 -2.34 -24.38 -18.73
CA ASP A 590 -1.52 -23.71 -17.72
C ASP A 590 -2.28 -22.50 -17.18
N LYS A 591 -2.94 -22.68 -16.03
CA LYS A 591 -3.39 -21.56 -15.22
C LYS A 591 -2.16 -20.73 -14.86
N GLY A 592 -2.06 -19.49 -15.35
CA GLY A 592 -0.95 -18.59 -15.01
C GLY A 592 -0.80 -18.39 -13.51
N THR A 593 0.31 -17.80 -13.08
CA THR A 593 0.63 -17.70 -11.65
C THR A 593 -0.20 -16.62 -10.97
N THR A 594 -0.58 -16.88 -9.73
CA THR A 594 -1.35 -15.95 -8.89
C THR A 594 -0.57 -15.48 -7.66
N HIS A 595 0.71 -15.88 -7.56
CA HIS A 595 1.62 -15.55 -6.48
C HIS A 595 2.94 -15.05 -7.03
N GLY A 596 3.39 -13.90 -6.52
CA GLY A 596 4.66 -13.29 -6.88
C GLY A 596 5.86 -13.74 -6.04
N PRO A 597 7.08 -13.44 -6.49
CA PRO A 597 8.28 -13.57 -5.68
C PRO A 597 8.37 -12.41 -4.67
N GLY A 598 9.36 -12.50 -3.79
CA GLY A 598 9.67 -11.51 -2.77
C GLY A 598 9.08 -11.86 -1.40
N MET A 599 9.93 -11.82 -0.37
CA MET A 599 9.47 -12.05 1.02
C MET A 599 8.54 -10.92 1.50
N TYR A 600 8.57 -9.74 0.87
CA TYR A 600 7.70 -8.61 1.20
C TYR A 600 6.21 -8.98 1.06
N LEU A 601 5.84 -9.84 0.09
CA LEU A 601 4.46 -10.30 -0.04
C LEU A 601 4.04 -11.20 1.12
N SER A 602 4.92 -12.08 1.61
CA SER A 602 4.61 -12.89 2.79
C SER A 602 4.48 -12.00 4.04
N ARG A 603 5.38 -11.04 4.23
CA ARG A 603 5.30 -10.04 5.32
C ARG A 603 4.01 -9.24 5.28
N TRP A 604 3.64 -8.77 4.10
CA TRP A 604 2.39 -8.05 3.91
C TRP A 604 1.18 -8.93 4.25
N ASN A 605 1.14 -10.17 3.76
CA ASN A 605 0.05 -11.09 4.11
C ASN A 605 0.03 -11.39 5.61
N SER A 606 1.17 -11.58 6.28
CA SER A 606 1.22 -11.79 7.74
C SER A 606 0.60 -10.62 8.52
N LEU A 607 0.90 -9.37 8.15
CA LEU A 607 0.29 -8.18 8.76
C LEU A 607 -1.21 -8.05 8.49
N ILE A 608 -1.68 -8.47 7.31
CA ILE A 608 -3.12 -8.56 7.01
C ILE A 608 -3.75 -9.65 7.86
N ASP A 609 -3.16 -10.83 7.86
CA ASP A 609 -3.70 -12.06 8.42
C ASP A 609 -3.74 -12.02 9.95
N SER A 610 -2.81 -11.33 10.60
CA SER A 610 -2.77 -11.10 12.06
C SER A 610 -3.77 -10.05 12.55
N THR A 611 -4.41 -9.30 11.66
CA THR A 611 -5.36 -8.23 12.04
C THR A 611 -6.52 -8.79 12.83
N LEU A 612 -6.81 -8.22 14.00
CA LEU A 612 -7.99 -8.60 14.78
C LEU A 612 -9.28 -8.13 14.09
N ILE A 613 -10.28 -9.00 14.12
CA ILE A 613 -11.58 -8.80 13.51
C ILE A 613 -12.68 -9.16 14.53
N SER A 614 -13.73 -8.35 14.60
CA SER A 614 -14.88 -8.62 15.48
C SER A 614 -15.41 -10.05 15.27
N PRO A 615 -15.84 -10.74 16.36
CA PRO A 615 -16.54 -12.02 16.28
C PRO A 615 -17.66 -12.03 15.23
N ALA A 616 -17.83 -13.16 14.53
CA ALA A 616 -18.85 -13.34 13.50
C ALA A 616 -20.26 -13.52 14.07
N THR A 617 -20.36 -14.10 15.27
CA THR A 617 -21.60 -14.34 16.01
C THR A 617 -21.72 -13.38 17.18
N ILE A 618 -22.92 -13.27 17.78
CA ILE A 618 -23.18 -12.41 18.94
C ILE A 618 -22.14 -12.64 20.04
N ARG A 619 -21.87 -13.92 20.37
CA ARG A 619 -20.81 -14.38 21.26
C ARG A 619 -19.93 -15.36 20.50
N GLY A 620 -18.61 -15.19 20.57
CA GLY A 620 -17.65 -16.03 19.86
C GLY A 620 -16.23 -15.47 19.94
N PRO A 621 -15.22 -16.25 19.54
CA PRO A 621 -13.83 -15.80 19.59
C PRO A 621 -13.60 -14.61 18.66
N VAL A 622 -12.69 -13.72 19.08
CA VAL A 622 -12.13 -12.69 18.19
C VAL A 622 -11.48 -13.40 17.00
N ARG A 623 -11.77 -12.91 15.80
CA ARG A 623 -11.26 -13.46 14.55
C ARG A 623 -9.95 -12.78 14.16
N LYS A 624 -9.21 -13.41 13.27
CA LYS A 624 -8.01 -12.87 12.61
C LYS A 624 -8.30 -12.58 11.12
N GLY A 625 -7.48 -11.74 10.48
CA GLY A 625 -7.67 -11.28 9.10
C GLY A 625 -7.74 -12.41 8.07
N TRP A 626 -7.01 -13.51 8.31
CA TRP A 626 -7.02 -14.68 7.43
C TRP A 626 -8.38 -15.40 7.41
N GLU A 627 -9.19 -15.25 8.46
CA GLU A 627 -10.52 -15.87 8.56
C GLU A 627 -11.59 -15.11 7.77
N VAL A 628 -11.31 -13.88 7.33
CA VAL A 628 -12.29 -12.99 6.67
C VAL A 628 -11.93 -12.62 5.24
N LYS A 629 -10.90 -13.25 4.66
CA LYS A 629 -10.51 -12.99 3.28
C LYS A 629 -11.65 -13.37 2.35
N SER A 630 -12.01 -12.42 1.49
CA SER A 630 -13.14 -12.46 0.56
C SER A 630 -14.53 -12.26 1.14
N GLU A 631 -14.63 -11.68 2.32
CA GLU A 631 -15.89 -11.11 2.78
C GLU A 631 -16.28 -9.85 2.01
N LEU A 632 -15.49 -9.25 1.10
CA LEU A 632 -15.84 -8.01 0.36
C LEU A 632 -15.93 -8.24 -1.18
N ASP A 633 -16.98 -7.72 -1.81
CA ASP A 633 -17.26 -7.74 -3.24
C ASP A 633 -16.45 -6.65 -3.96
N GLY A 634 -16.44 -6.69 -5.29
CA GLY A 634 -15.72 -5.68 -6.09
C GLY A 634 -16.23 -4.24 -5.96
N LYS A 635 -17.18 -3.97 -5.05
CA LYS A 635 -17.67 -2.64 -4.67
C LYS A 635 -17.26 -2.27 -3.23
N GLY A 636 -16.45 -3.09 -2.56
CA GLY A 636 -16.05 -2.90 -1.16
C GLY A 636 -17.18 -3.15 -0.17
N LEU A 637 -18.22 -3.91 -0.57
CA LEU A 637 -19.35 -4.30 0.27
C LEU A 637 -19.22 -5.77 0.64
N LYS A 638 -19.85 -6.29 1.69
CA LYS A 638 -19.64 -7.71 1.98
C LYS A 638 -20.14 -8.67 0.87
N THR A 639 -19.35 -9.67 0.44
CA THR A 639 -19.69 -10.71 -0.58
C THR A 639 -20.86 -11.59 -0.16
N SER A 640 -21.34 -11.47 1.08
CA SER A 640 -22.58 -12.03 1.62
C SER A 640 -23.84 -11.46 0.93
N SER A 641 -23.86 -11.50 -0.40
CA SER A 641 -25.02 -11.36 -1.28
C SER A 641 -26.16 -12.36 -0.95
N SER A 642 -25.95 -13.29 -0.01
CA SER A 642 -26.99 -14.17 0.51
C SER A 642 -27.94 -13.52 1.51
N LEU A 643 -27.59 -12.41 2.17
CA LEU A 643 -28.48 -11.79 3.15
C LEU A 643 -29.73 -11.17 2.50
N LEU A 644 -29.62 -10.75 1.23
CA LEU A 644 -30.72 -10.12 0.49
C LEU A 644 -31.53 -11.11 -0.37
N ASN A 645 -31.04 -12.34 -0.61
CA ASN A 645 -31.62 -13.29 -1.57
C ASN A 645 -31.84 -14.69 -0.97
N SER A 646 -32.75 -14.80 0.00
CA SER A 646 -33.15 -16.08 0.60
C SER A 646 -34.13 -16.92 -0.26
N ALA A 647 -34.62 -16.39 -1.39
CA ALA A 647 -35.69 -17.04 -2.18
C ALA A 647 -35.25 -18.08 -3.24
N LYS A 648 -33.96 -18.18 -3.60
CA LYS A 648 -33.46 -19.12 -4.65
C LYS A 648 -32.56 -20.26 -4.13
N SER A 649 -32.46 -20.44 -2.82
CA SER A 649 -31.45 -21.32 -2.19
C SER A 649 -31.66 -22.84 -2.35
N ARG A 650 -32.71 -23.31 -3.04
CA ARG A 650 -32.98 -24.76 -3.13
C ARG A 650 -32.28 -25.49 -4.28
N ASP A 651 -31.75 -24.79 -5.29
CA ASP A 651 -31.13 -25.44 -6.46
C ASP A 651 -29.75 -24.87 -6.84
N SER A 652 -29.20 -23.95 -6.04
CA SER A 652 -27.95 -23.22 -6.37
C SER A 652 -26.70 -23.74 -5.65
N SER A 653 -26.77 -24.82 -4.87
CA SER A 653 -25.63 -25.26 -4.04
C SER A 653 -24.35 -25.58 -4.84
N LYS A 654 -24.50 -26.07 -6.08
CA LYS A 654 -23.38 -26.32 -7.01
C LYS A 654 -22.79 -25.03 -7.60
N ASN A 655 -23.62 -24.10 -8.09
CA ASN A 655 -23.12 -22.82 -8.63
C ASN A 655 -22.61 -21.86 -7.53
N ARG A 656 -23.16 -21.97 -6.32
CA ARG A 656 -22.72 -21.25 -5.12
C ARG A 656 -21.33 -21.69 -4.68
N HIS A 657 -21.02 -22.99 -4.76
CA HIS A 657 -19.65 -23.45 -4.55
C HIS A 657 -18.71 -22.89 -5.62
N GLN A 658 -19.13 -22.78 -6.88
CA GLN A 658 -18.21 -22.40 -7.96
C GLN A 658 -17.90 -20.89 -8.03
N ASN A 659 -18.89 -20.01 -7.94
CA ASN A 659 -18.67 -18.54 -7.95
C ASN A 659 -18.09 -18.02 -6.63
N THR A 660 -18.51 -18.59 -5.49
CA THR A 660 -17.88 -18.31 -4.20
C THR A 660 -16.50 -18.99 -4.12
N MET A 661 -16.22 -20.14 -4.75
CA MET A 661 -14.82 -20.65 -4.80
C MET A 661 -13.90 -19.83 -5.71
N MET A 662 -14.41 -19.16 -6.75
CA MET A 662 -13.54 -18.38 -7.66
C MET A 662 -13.21 -16.98 -7.15
N MET A 663 -14.11 -16.35 -6.36
CA MET A 663 -13.88 -15.04 -5.74
C MET A 663 -13.57 -15.13 -4.24
N ALA A 664 -14.13 -16.13 -3.53
CA ALA A 664 -13.88 -16.38 -2.11
C ALA A 664 -12.65 -17.23 -1.80
N ASN A 665 -12.10 -17.88 -2.82
CA ASN A 665 -10.69 -18.24 -2.81
C ASN A 665 -10.06 -17.34 -3.85
N GLY A 666 -9.31 -16.31 -3.46
CA GLY A 666 -8.35 -15.71 -4.37
C GLY A 666 -7.34 -16.80 -4.73
N THR A 667 -7.68 -17.69 -5.67
CA THR A 667 -6.92 -18.90 -6.09
C THR A 667 -6.12 -19.60 -5.00
N GLY A 668 -6.61 -19.59 -3.76
CA GLY A 668 -5.95 -20.16 -2.61
C GLY A 668 -6.02 -21.67 -2.69
N ASP A 669 -5.05 -22.23 -3.40
CA ASP A 669 -4.67 -23.62 -3.32
C ASP A 669 -4.63 -24.03 -1.83
N ALA A 670 -4.86 -25.31 -1.52
CA ALA A 670 -4.72 -25.81 -0.16
C ALA A 670 -3.34 -25.49 0.46
N ILE A 671 -2.38 -25.16 -0.40
CA ILE A 671 -1.03 -24.66 -0.11
C ILE A 671 -1.09 -23.25 0.50
N GLU A 672 -1.76 -22.27 -0.12
CA GLU A 672 -1.78 -20.89 0.36
C GLU A 672 -2.44 -20.75 1.74
N ARG A 673 -3.52 -21.50 2.01
CA ARG A 673 -4.13 -21.52 3.36
C ARG A 673 -3.19 -22.12 4.41
N ARG A 674 -2.42 -23.14 4.04
CA ARG A 674 -1.42 -23.75 4.92
C ARG A 674 -0.26 -22.79 5.19
N GLU A 675 0.23 -22.11 4.16
CA GLU A 675 1.26 -21.07 4.28
C GLU A 675 0.79 -19.94 5.18
N ARG A 676 -0.41 -19.39 4.95
CA ARG A 676 -0.96 -18.33 5.80
C ARG A 676 -1.17 -18.76 7.25
N LYS A 677 -1.65 -19.98 7.48
CA LYS A 677 -1.79 -20.52 8.84
C LYS A 677 -0.42 -20.65 9.52
N ARG A 678 0.59 -21.12 8.80
CA ARG A 678 1.96 -21.21 9.29
C ARG A 678 2.52 -19.82 9.62
N ASP A 679 2.42 -18.88 8.68
CA ASP A 679 2.95 -17.51 8.84
C ASP A 679 2.19 -16.76 9.97
N GLY A 680 0.88 -17.00 10.13
CA GLY A 680 0.10 -16.44 11.24
C GLY A 680 0.38 -17.07 12.61
N GLN A 681 0.89 -18.31 12.67
CA GLN A 681 1.36 -18.94 13.90
C GLN A 681 2.77 -18.47 14.28
N GLU A 682 3.61 -18.23 13.27
CA GLU A 682 4.96 -17.69 13.46
C GLU A 682 4.94 -16.27 14.03
N GLY A 683 3.94 -15.46 13.65
CA GLY A 683 3.73 -14.13 14.24
C GLY A 683 3.58 -14.12 15.77
N ASP A 684 2.95 -15.15 16.36
CA ASP A 684 2.80 -15.23 17.83
C ASP A 684 4.17 -15.40 18.53
N GLY A 685 5.11 -16.13 17.92
CA GLY A 685 6.49 -16.27 18.39
C GLY A 685 7.30 -14.98 18.22
N MET A 686 7.11 -14.27 17.11
CA MET A 686 7.74 -12.96 16.91
C MET A 686 7.30 -11.93 17.96
N VAL A 687 6.03 -11.95 18.38
CA VAL A 687 5.51 -11.05 19.42
C VAL A 687 6.22 -11.27 20.76
N ALA A 688 6.52 -12.52 21.13
CA ALA A 688 7.26 -12.80 22.35
C ALA A 688 8.70 -12.24 22.30
N VAL A 689 9.39 -12.36 21.15
CA VAL A 689 10.71 -11.75 20.95
C VAL A 689 10.63 -10.22 21.01
N TRP A 690 9.64 -9.64 20.34
CA TRP A 690 9.38 -8.21 20.36
C TRP A 690 9.15 -7.72 21.79
N ASP A 691 8.25 -8.33 22.55
CA ASP A 691 7.94 -7.93 23.92
C ASP A 691 9.15 -8.05 24.86
N GLY A 692 10.01 -9.04 24.63
CA GLY A 692 11.27 -9.18 25.37
C GLY A 692 12.30 -8.08 25.11
N MET A 693 12.28 -7.48 23.92
CA MET A 693 13.32 -6.56 23.42
C MET A 693 12.84 -5.12 23.23
N ARG A 694 11.52 -4.90 23.25
CA ARG A 694 10.84 -3.65 22.85
C ARG A 694 11.43 -2.43 23.52
N ASP A 695 11.50 -2.40 24.85
CA ASP A 695 11.84 -1.18 25.58
C ASP A 695 13.25 -0.68 25.25
N GLY A 696 14.22 -1.59 25.19
CA GLY A 696 15.58 -1.24 24.81
C GLY A 696 15.71 -0.94 23.31
N TRP A 697 15.00 -1.66 22.43
CA TRP A 697 14.99 -1.37 20.99
C TRP A 697 14.38 0.00 20.69
N VAL A 698 13.24 0.34 21.29
CA VAL A 698 12.63 1.66 21.17
C VAL A 698 13.58 2.74 21.68
N GLY A 699 14.32 2.48 22.75
CA GLY A 699 15.38 3.37 23.23
C GLY A 699 16.48 3.60 22.19
N VAL A 700 16.97 2.53 21.54
CA VAL A 700 17.93 2.62 20.44
C VAL A 700 17.37 3.44 19.29
N CYS A 701 16.13 3.17 18.85
CA CYS A 701 15.50 3.92 17.76
C CYS A 701 15.33 5.40 18.10
N ARG A 702 14.93 5.75 19.32
CA ARG A 702 14.84 7.16 19.73
C ARG A 702 16.19 7.87 19.74
N GLY A 703 17.29 7.14 19.96
CA GLY A 703 18.64 7.67 19.81
C GLY A 703 19.02 8.01 18.36
N LEU A 704 18.27 7.52 17.37
CA LEU A 704 18.44 7.82 15.94
C LEU A 704 17.64 9.05 15.50
N GLU A 705 16.91 9.70 16.42
CA GLU A 705 16.12 10.88 16.12
C GLU A 705 16.95 11.98 15.46
N ILE A 706 16.38 12.56 14.41
CA ILE A 706 16.97 13.69 13.68
C ILE A 706 16.38 14.98 14.23
N MET A 707 17.25 15.85 14.76
CA MET A 707 16.84 17.12 15.38
C MET A 707 16.49 18.22 14.35
N GLY A 708 16.86 18.04 13.07
CA GLY A 708 16.73 19.06 12.03
C GLY A 708 18.03 19.86 11.84
N PRO A 709 18.08 20.76 10.85
CA PRO A 709 19.16 21.73 10.72
C PRO A 709 19.09 22.76 11.87
N ASP A 710 20.25 23.13 12.42
CA ASP A 710 20.40 24.23 13.38
C ASP A 710 20.15 25.61 12.75
#